data_AF-A0A3S8YHL6-F1
#
_entry.id   AF-A0A3S8YHL6-F1
#
_cell.length_a   1.000
_cell.length_b   1.000
_cell.length_c   1.000
_cell.angle_alpha   90.00
_cell.angle_beta   90.00
_cell.angle_gamma   90.00
#
_symmetry.space_group_name_H-M   'P 1'
#
loop_
_entity.id
_entity.type
_entity.pdbx_description
1 polymer ?
#
loop_
_entity_poly.entity_id
_entity_poly.type
_entity_poly.pdbx_seq_one_letter_code
_entity_poly.pdbx_strand_id
1 'polypeptide(L)'
;MNQEPEPVGAGMHFTTNVSGTGQAFVAGGDMIVFDGPAPVAMAALPAAPAYLVGRAEQLDALSEFFLAAPEGPSFTNIALITGFAGSGKRALATAAARQALQRGRFTGGVVFVDLEHDDGRPLSRGQALASALFSLGLRHSAEMGGSDADRTSLYRSLLQDRAVARGPVLVVADNASRPDQVDVLLPGSGEHRLLVTSRELLPIAGARTVVTGPLDAADSFLLLHYAVERRGLSRIGSIESLTSTEMNHLHGLLELSGLLPAAITEIAHHFSQDGGLTAEELLGDLTKALDSYTEGGPPDGPLLAPLRRGFDETYLRLGPEAAELLPLLGLVPGPNITSRQAAHLAGPDRDDIRSRLAALARAHLVAEERVGCDRWRLHPHARREATALARRLPQAVREAAQRRLLDEYARIARIAVEETNGEGSALHLRAGRKASRERFEAECPNLVPGVDMAVSAGLDRHAAELALPVCQLLLHHHRFDELATCAKAGVGAARRAGDRTTEAELLNVRGGWLRKLGGHHEALGQYTQAHDIFAALDDRPGRAKTLGNIASIHYERGEFEQAYVIYREVAAEFLALGDTRLEAMCLKNAGDTLAAADELDAARHAYTESIKVYRQRGDLDGEAEVLNSLGELLRFAGPPQEALPYYNRALQLAEDAENPGLQGAALRGAGECLIDGTARRRREALRMLQRAADLLEQSGNLRAHAAVCGRIGRHYYDTRKYARAIDYLHRAGIVLLHEFKDTDAAAVPLGLMDQARRVMEGRGLLRTPLNYLRGQRPPRSWEVGPGHVFTLEPKPWTDGLSDG
;
A
#
# COMPACT_ATOMS: atom_id res chain seq x y z
N MET A 1 88.52 0.96 -49.14
CA MET A 1 87.75 0.00 -49.97
C MET A 1 87.75 -1.31 -49.21
N ASN A 2 86.67 -1.60 -48.49
CA ASN A 2 86.03 -2.91 -48.41
C ASN A 2 85.03 -2.93 -47.26
N GLN A 3 83.82 -3.33 -47.63
CA GLN A 3 82.65 -3.52 -46.81
C GLN A 3 82.79 -4.74 -45.89
N GLU A 4 81.97 -4.71 -44.85
CA GLU A 4 81.74 -5.72 -43.81
C GLU A 4 81.34 -7.11 -44.35
N PRO A 5 81.36 -8.11 -43.47
CA PRO A 5 80.08 -8.72 -43.09
C PRO A 5 79.83 -8.71 -41.56
N GLU A 6 78.54 -8.66 -41.19
CA GLU A 6 77.99 -8.70 -39.82
C GLU A 6 78.42 -9.94 -39.00
N PRO A 7 78.53 -9.82 -37.66
CA PRO A 7 78.54 -10.97 -36.76
C PRO A 7 77.14 -11.31 -36.24
N VAL A 8 76.76 -12.57 -36.44
CA VAL A 8 75.62 -13.25 -35.84
C VAL A 8 75.77 -13.25 -34.31
N GLY A 9 74.84 -12.60 -33.61
CA GLY A 9 74.75 -12.61 -32.15
C GLY A 9 74.31 -13.97 -31.62
N ALA A 10 75.13 -14.57 -30.75
CA ALA A 10 74.85 -15.81 -30.06
C ALA A 10 73.66 -15.64 -29.09
N GLY A 11 72.49 -16.14 -29.49
CA GLY A 11 71.39 -16.40 -28.57
C GLY A 11 71.69 -17.66 -27.74
N MET A 12 71.88 -17.51 -26.43
CA MET A 12 71.83 -18.63 -25.50
C MET A 12 70.43 -19.24 -25.55
N HIS A 13 70.29 -20.39 -26.23
CA HIS A 13 69.13 -21.25 -26.08
C HIS A 13 69.20 -21.93 -24.72
N PHE A 14 68.38 -21.49 -23.76
CA PHE A 14 68.03 -22.31 -22.60
C PHE A 14 66.99 -23.35 -23.05
N THR A 15 67.44 -24.57 -23.31
CA THR A 15 66.53 -25.73 -23.39
C THR A 15 66.31 -26.28 -21.98
N THR A 16 65.21 -25.90 -21.34
CA THR A 16 64.69 -26.63 -20.18
C THR A 16 63.71 -27.69 -20.66
N ASN A 17 64.09 -28.97 -20.51
CA ASN A 17 63.18 -30.10 -20.63
C ASN A 17 62.20 -30.06 -19.46
N VAL A 18 60.96 -29.62 -19.70
CA VAL A 18 59.86 -29.75 -18.74
C VAL A 18 59.26 -31.15 -18.92
N SER A 19 59.77 -32.12 -18.18
CA SER A 19 59.12 -33.42 -17.99
C SER A 19 58.15 -33.33 -16.81
N GLY A 20 57.04 -32.60 -17.01
CA GLY A 20 56.01 -32.36 -16.00
C GLY A 20 54.80 -31.66 -16.61
N THR A 21 53.59 -31.95 -16.13
CA THR A 21 52.32 -31.40 -16.61
C THR A 21 52.08 -29.95 -16.15
N GLY A 22 53.08 -29.09 -16.28
CA GLY A 22 53.02 -27.69 -15.86
C GLY A 22 52.43 -26.77 -16.91
N GLN A 23 51.58 -25.83 -16.50
CA GLN A 23 51.13 -24.73 -17.37
C GLN A 23 52.12 -23.57 -17.25
N ALA A 24 52.37 -22.86 -18.35
CA ALA A 24 53.27 -21.70 -18.39
C ALA A 24 52.54 -20.51 -19.00
N PHE A 25 52.67 -19.33 -18.37
CA PHE A 25 52.05 -18.08 -18.85
C PHE A 25 53.07 -16.94 -18.83
N VAL A 26 52.84 -15.95 -19.70
CA VAL A 26 53.66 -14.73 -19.78
C VAL A 26 52.87 -13.57 -19.19
N ALA A 27 53.38 -12.96 -18.12
CA ALA A 27 52.82 -11.77 -17.51
C ALA A 27 53.93 -10.73 -17.30
N GLY A 28 53.74 -9.50 -17.78
CA GLY A 28 54.73 -8.42 -17.61
C GLY A 28 56.07 -8.62 -18.32
N GLY A 29 56.20 -9.61 -19.21
CA GLY A 29 57.45 -9.98 -19.89
C GLY A 29 58.18 -11.17 -19.26
N ASP A 30 57.74 -11.66 -18.10
CA ASP A 30 58.32 -12.82 -17.43
C ASP A 30 57.48 -14.09 -17.66
N MET A 31 58.17 -15.23 -17.81
CA MET A 31 57.56 -16.55 -17.98
C MET A 31 57.44 -17.24 -16.61
N ILE A 32 56.20 -17.50 -16.18
CA ILE A 32 55.89 -18.18 -14.92
C ILE A 32 55.47 -19.63 -15.24
N VAL A 33 56.12 -20.61 -14.64
CA VAL A 33 55.87 -22.06 -14.84
C VAL A 33 55.35 -22.68 -13.54
N PHE A 34 54.22 -23.39 -13.61
CA PHE A 34 53.60 -24.06 -12.47
C PHE A 34 53.95 -25.56 -12.40
N ASP A 35 54.33 -26.07 -11.23
CA ASP A 35 54.52 -27.51 -10.98
C ASP A 35 53.45 -28.07 -10.02
N GLY A 36 52.64 -29.02 -10.51
CA GLY A 36 51.71 -29.87 -9.73
C GLY A 36 50.19 -29.66 -9.97
N PRO A 37 49.33 -30.70 -9.86
CA PRO A 37 47.88 -30.53 -9.95
C PRO A 37 47.32 -29.94 -8.64
N ALA A 38 46.95 -28.66 -8.67
CA ALA A 38 46.40 -27.98 -7.51
C ALA A 38 44.94 -28.40 -7.22
N PRO A 39 44.52 -28.56 -5.95
CA PRO A 39 43.11 -28.48 -5.59
C PRO A 39 42.64 -27.05 -5.86
N VAL A 40 41.88 -26.87 -6.94
CA VAL A 40 41.31 -25.57 -7.34
C VAL A 40 40.03 -25.36 -6.54
N ALA A 41 39.90 -24.26 -5.79
CA ALA A 41 38.69 -23.92 -5.04
C ALA A 41 37.54 -23.44 -5.97
N MET A 42 37.38 -24.08 -7.13
CA MET A 42 36.46 -23.70 -8.22
C MET A 42 35.03 -24.23 -8.02
N ALA A 43 34.76 -24.74 -6.82
CA ALA A 43 33.44 -25.21 -6.36
C ALA A 43 33.12 -24.69 -4.95
N ALA A 44 33.84 -23.66 -4.48
CA ALA A 44 33.72 -23.11 -3.12
C ALA A 44 32.50 -22.18 -2.95
N LEU A 45 31.34 -22.59 -3.48
CA LEU A 45 30.09 -21.91 -3.17
C LEU A 45 29.67 -22.24 -1.74
N PRO A 46 29.22 -21.26 -0.95
CA PRO A 46 28.59 -21.49 0.34
C PRO A 46 27.43 -22.52 0.23
N ALA A 47 27.06 -23.10 1.37
CA ALA A 47 25.92 -24.02 1.43
C ALA A 47 24.66 -23.36 0.85
N ALA A 48 23.88 -24.13 0.09
CA ALA A 48 22.62 -23.62 -0.46
C ALA A 48 21.67 -23.25 0.69
N PRO A 49 20.89 -22.16 0.55
CA PRO A 49 19.82 -21.90 1.51
C PRO A 49 18.85 -23.07 1.51
N ALA A 50 18.34 -23.43 2.69
CA ALA A 50 17.37 -24.52 2.83
C ALA A 50 16.07 -24.22 2.07
N TYR A 51 15.65 -22.94 2.07
CA TYR A 51 14.49 -22.43 1.37
C TYR A 51 14.80 -21.03 0.84
N LEU A 52 14.28 -20.70 -0.33
CA LEU A 52 14.32 -19.37 -0.91
C LEU A 52 12.90 -19.00 -1.32
N VAL A 53 12.24 -18.21 -0.48
CA VAL A 53 10.83 -17.81 -0.62
C VAL A 53 10.76 -16.36 -1.10
N GLY A 54 9.78 -16.02 -1.94
CA GLY A 54 9.55 -14.63 -2.35
C GLY A 54 10.66 -13.98 -3.19
N ARG A 55 11.37 -14.78 -4.00
CA ARG A 55 12.52 -14.32 -4.81
C ARG A 55 12.47 -14.72 -6.28
N ALA A 56 11.29 -15.10 -6.79
CA ALA A 56 11.14 -15.57 -8.16
C ALA A 56 11.57 -14.51 -9.19
N GLU A 57 11.09 -13.27 -9.07
CA GLU A 57 11.44 -12.17 -9.97
C GLU A 57 12.94 -11.87 -9.98
N GLN A 58 13.58 -11.88 -8.81
CA GLN A 58 15.02 -11.66 -8.69
C GLN A 58 15.83 -12.81 -9.30
N LEU A 59 15.37 -14.06 -9.14
CA LEU A 59 15.99 -15.23 -9.78
C LEU A 59 15.83 -15.21 -11.30
N ASP A 60 14.69 -14.75 -11.81
CA ASP A 60 14.46 -14.61 -13.24
C ASP A 60 15.36 -13.52 -13.82
N ALA A 61 15.47 -12.38 -13.16
CA ALA A 61 16.38 -11.30 -13.55
C ALA A 61 17.86 -11.75 -13.58
N LEU A 62 18.29 -12.55 -12.60
CA LEU A 62 19.63 -13.13 -12.58
C LEU A 62 19.81 -14.22 -13.64
N SER A 63 18.77 -15.02 -13.89
CA SER A 63 18.76 -16.03 -14.96
C SER A 63 18.94 -15.37 -16.33
N GLU A 64 18.20 -14.30 -16.62
CA GLU A 64 18.38 -13.51 -17.85
C GLU A 64 19.79 -12.95 -17.99
N PHE A 65 20.37 -12.44 -16.90
CA PHE A 65 21.75 -11.96 -16.87
C PHE A 65 22.77 -13.05 -17.22
N PHE A 66 22.61 -14.27 -16.68
CA PHE A 66 23.47 -15.39 -17.02
C PHE A 66 23.26 -15.91 -18.46
N LEU A 67 22.08 -15.70 -19.03
CA LEU A 67 21.73 -16.14 -20.38
C LEU A 67 22.09 -15.12 -21.47
N ALA A 68 22.25 -13.84 -21.13
CA ALA A 68 22.53 -12.75 -22.07
C ALA A 68 23.77 -13.02 -22.93
N ALA A 69 23.67 -12.78 -24.25
CA ALA A 69 24.77 -12.96 -25.19
C ALA A 69 25.79 -11.79 -25.12
N PRO A 70 27.10 -12.03 -25.32
CA PRO A 70 28.18 -11.04 -25.17
C PRO A 70 28.10 -9.76 -26.01
N GLU A 71 27.22 -9.72 -27.04
CA GLU A 71 27.12 -8.62 -28.00
C GLU A 71 25.70 -8.02 -28.09
N GLY A 72 24.80 -8.38 -27.16
CA GLY A 72 23.44 -7.84 -27.13
C GLY A 72 23.38 -6.40 -26.59
N PRO A 73 22.38 -5.60 -26.98
CA PRO A 73 22.22 -4.22 -26.49
C PRO A 73 21.96 -4.12 -24.97
N SER A 74 21.57 -5.23 -24.33
CA SER A 74 21.36 -5.35 -22.87
C SER A 74 22.48 -6.11 -22.16
N PHE A 75 23.59 -6.39 -22.85
CA PHE A 75 24.69 -7.16 -22.29
C PHE A 75 25.42 -6.40 -21.19
N THR A 76 25.58 -7.05 -20.05
CA THR A 76 26.54 -6.65 -19.01
C THR A 76 27.17 -7.90 -18.43
N ASN A 77 28.45 -7.80 -18.09
CA ASN A 77 29.19 -8.86 -17.42
C ASN A 77 29.08 -8.80 -15.90
N ILE A 78 28.39 -7.79 -15.35
CA ILE A 78 28.28 -7.57 -13.91
C ILE A 78 26.83 -7.38 -13.45
N ALA A 79 26.47 -8.09 -12.38
CA ALA A 79 25.22 -7.92 -11.66
C ALA A 79 25.49 -7.61 -10.19
N LEU A 80 24.75 -6.62 -9.65
CA LEU A 80 24.83 -6.19 -8.25
C LEU A 80 23.55 -6.60 -7.52
N ILE A 81 23.65 -7.55 -6.59
CA ILE A 81 22.61 -7.89 -5.63
C ILE A 81 22.78 -6.98 -4.41
N THR A 82 21.85 -6.06 -4.21
CA THR A 82 21.92 -5.08 -3.12
C THR A 82 20.69 -5.14 -2.21
N GLY A 83 20.77 -4.60 -0.99
CA GLY A 83 19.69 -4.65 -0.02
C GLY A 83 20.15 -4.59 1.43
N PHE A 84 19.20 -4.44 2.35
CA PHE A 84 19.48 -4.32 3.78
C PHE A 84 20.15 -5.57 4.38
N ALA A 85 20.84 -5.44 5.52
CA ALA A 85 21.39 -6.58 6.25
C ALA A 85 20.29 -7.62 6.57
N GLY A 86 20.56 -8.91 6.34
CA GLY A 86 19.56 -9.96 6.57
C GLY A 86 18.47 -10.13 5.50
N SER A 87 18.47 -9.34 4.41
CA SER A 87 17.50 -9.45 3.29
C SER A 87 17.62 -10.72 2.43
N GLY A 88 18.68 -11.51 2.64
CA GLY A 88 18.93 -12.76 1.91
C GLY A 88 19.81 -12.63 0.66
N LYS A 89 20.59 -11.56 0.50
CA LYS A 89 21.49 -11.34 -0.66
C LYS A 89 22.40 -12.53 -0.98
N ARG A 90 23.17 -13.01 0.00
CA ARG A 90 24.08 -14.16 -0.14
C ARG A 90 23.32 -15.44 -0.51
N ALA A 91 22.14 -15.65 0.08
CA ALA A 91 21.28 -16.78 -0.22
C ALA A 91 20.77 -16.74 -1.67
N LEU A 92 20.30 -15.58 -2.14
CA LEU A 92 19.90 -15.36 -3.52
C LEU A 92 21.08 -15.56 -4.50
N ALA A 93 22.24 -14.98 -4.19
CA ALA A 93 23.44 -15.10 -5.03
C ALA A 93 23.88 -16.56 -5.17
N THR A 94 23.91 -17.30 -4.05
CA THR A 94 24.28 -18.72 -4.01
C THR A 94 23.26 -19.59 -4.75
N ALA A 95 21.96 -19.33 -4.58
CA ALA A 95 20.91 -20.07 -5.28
C ALA A 95 20.96 -19.83 -6.79
N ALA A 96 21.10 -18.58 -7.22
CA ALA A 96 21.20 -18.21 -8.63
C ALA A 96 22.46 -18.81 -9.29
N ALA A 97 23.61 -18.76 -8.60
CA ALA A 97 24.85 -19.39 -9.07
C ALA A 97 24.69 -20.92 -9.23
N ARG A 98 24.08 -21.60 -8.25
CA ARG A 98 23.82 -23.05 -8.33
C ARG A 98 22.86 -23.40 -9.46
N GLN A 99 21.79 -22.62 -9.65
CA GLN A 99 20.83 -22.82 -10.73
C GLN A 99 21.50 -22.64 -12.10
N ALA A 100 22.40 -21.67 -12.26
CA ALA A 100 23.18 -21.48 -13.47
C ALA A 100 24.09 -22.68 -13.76
N LEU A 101 24.83 -23.17 -12.75
CA LEU A 101 25.69 -24.36 -12.88
C LEU A 101 24.89 -25.61 -13.26
N GLN A 102 23.75 -25.85 -12.62
CA GLN A 102 22.87 -26.99 -12.91
C GLN A 102 22.31 -26.96 -14.35
N ARG A 103 22.13 -25.76 -14.91
CA ARG A 103 21.74 -25.54 -16.30
C ARG A 103 22.92 -25.60 -17.28
N GLY A 104 24.10 -26.05 -16.83
CA GLY A 104 25.30 -26.20 -17.66
C GLY A 104 25.99 -24.88 -18.00
N ARG A 105 25.70 -23.78 -17.28
CA ARG A 105 26.43 -22.52 -17.44
C ARG A 105 27.66 -22.50 -16.53
N PHE A 106 28.70 -21.76 -16.95
CA PHE A 106 29.96 -21.60 -16.23
C PHE A 106 30.70 -22.91 -15.90
N THR A 107 30.92 -23.74 -16.93
CA THR A 107 31.60 -25.04 -16.80
C THR A 107 33.05 -24.93 -16.30
N GLY A 108 33.66 -23.74 -16.37
CA GLY A 108 34.99 -23.45 -15.80
C GLY A 108 35.01 -23.42 -14.27
N GLY A 109 33.84 -23.33 -13.64
CA GLY A 109 33.62 -23.32 -12.19
C GLY A 109 33.27 -21.95 -11.63
N VAL A 110 33.29 -21.85 -10.30
CA VAL A 110 32.95 -20.63 -9.55
C VAL A 110 34.10 -20.18 -8.67
N VAL A 111 34.45 -18.90 -8.76
CA VAL A 111 35.40 -18.24 -7.85
C VAL A 111 34.60 -17.42 -6.85
N PHE A 112 34.62 -17.80 -5.58
CA PHE A 112 33.99 -17.03 -4.50
C PHE A 112 35.05 -16.20 -3.78
N VAL A 113 34.78 -14.91 -3.59
CA VAL A 113 35.64 -13.95 -2.89
C VAL A 113 34.79 -13.21 -1.86
N ASP A 114 35.12 -13.37 -0.57
CA ASP A 114 34.55 -12.51 0.47
C ASP A 114 35.36 -11.21 0.53
N LEU A 115 34.69 -10.07 0.35
CA LEU A 115 35.31 -8.73 0.33
C LEU A 115 35.35 -8.07 1.71
N GLU A 116 35.00 -8.80 2.76
CA GLU A 116 35.19 -8.43 4.17
C GLU A 116 36.12 -9.45 4.85
N HIS A 117 36.93 -8.99 5.80
CA HIS A 117 37.68 -9.86 6.72
C HIS A 117 36.71 -10.49 7.73
N ASP A 118 37.16 -11.54 8.45
CA ASP A 118 36.38 -12.20 9.50
C ASP A 118 35.91 -11.25 10.62
N ASP A 119 36.60 -10.12 10.80
CA ASP A 119 36.26 -9.07 11.76
C ASP A 119 35.37 -7.94 11.18
N GLY A 120 34.88 -8.10 9.95
CA GLY A 120 33.97 -7.17 9.27
C GLY A 120 34.65 -5.98 8.59
N ARG A 121 35.98 -5.88 8.61
CA ARG A 121 36.70 -4.80 7.90
C ARG A 121 36.74 -5.07 6.39
N PRO A 122 36.48 -4.08 5.53
CA PRO A 122 36.52 -4.29 4.08
C PRO A 122 37.94 -4.57 3.57
N LEU A 123 38.07 -5.45 2.59
CA LEU A 123 39.34 -5.71 1.90
C LEU A 123 39.80 -4.47 1.09
N SER A 124 41.12 -4.26 1.00
CA SER A 124 41.67 -3.36 -0.01
C SER A 124 41.55 -3.96 -1.42
N ARG A 125 41.67 -3.12 -2.46
CA ARG A 125 41.63 -3.58 -3.86
C ARG A 125 42.65 -4.68 -4.16
N GLY A 126 43.88 -4.55 -3.62
CA GLY A 126 44.95 -5.53 -3.82
C GLY A 126 44.69 -6.84 -3.08
N GLN A 127 44.06 -6.78 -1.90
CA GLN A 127 43.68 -7.97 -1.13
C GLN A 127 42.54 -8.75 -1.80
N ALA A 128 41.52 -8.06 -2.32
CA ALA A 128 40.43 -8.67 -3.06
C ALA A 128 40.94 -9.44 -4.29
N LEU A 129 41.85 -8.81 -5.04
CA LEU A 129 42.46 -9.40 -6.22
C LEU A 129 43.38 -10.58 -5.87
N ALA A 130 44.18 -10.46 -4.80
CA ALA A 130 45.00 -11.56 -4.29
C ALA A 130 44.15 -12.77 -3.88
N SER A 131 42.99 -12.54 -3.25
CA SER A 131 42.04 -13.60 -2.89
C SER A 131 41.48 -14.30 -4.13
N ALA A 132 41.14 -13.56 -5.19
CA ALA A 132 40.65 -14.13 -6.45
C ALA A 132 41.73 -14.96 -7.17
N LEU A 133 42.96 -14.44 -7.24
CA LEU A 133 44.12 -15.13 -7.81
C LEU A 133 44.43 -16.43 -7.05
N PHE A 134 44.35 -16.40 -5.71
CA PHE A 134 44.53 -17.58 -4.87
C PHE A 134 43.50 -18.67 -5.15
N SER A 135 42.23 -18.30 -5.32
CA SER A 135 41.15 -19.22 -5.70
C SER A 135 41.35 -19.85 -7.08
N LEU A 136 42.00 -19.12 -8.01
CA LEU A 136 42.37 -19.61 -9.34
C LEU A 136 43.63 -20.50 -9.33
N GLY A 137 44.35 -20.59 -8.22
CA GLY A 137 45.47 -21.51 -8.02
C GLY A 137 46.84 -20.86 -7.76
N LEU A 138 46.95 -19.53 -7.77
CA LEU A 138 48.21 -18.81 -7.48
C LEU A 138 48.51 -18.79 -5.98
N ARG A 139 49.62 -19.42 -5.56
CA ARG A 139 49.96 -19.52 -4.13
C ARG A 139 51.17 -18.69 -3.70
N HIS A 140 51.99 -18.19 -4.62
CA HIS A 140 53.24 -17.52 -4.25
C HIS A 140 53.14 -16.01 -4.54
N SER A 141 53.48 -15.19 -3.55
CA SER A 141 53.44 -13.72 -3.66
C SER A 141 54.39 -13.18 -4.75
N ALA A 142 55.47 -13.91 -5.05
CA ALA A 142 56.40 -13.59 -6.13
C ALA A 142 55.77 -13.71 -7.54
N GLU A 143 54.75 -14.56 -7.71
CA GLU A 143 54.05 -14.80 -8.98
C GLU A 143 52.93 -13.76 -9.23
N MET A 144 52.53 -13.01 -8.21
CA MET A 144 51.44 -12.04 -8.31
C MET A 144 51.88 -10.67 -8.86
N GLY A 145 53.15 -10.47 -9.24
CA GLY A 145 53.64 -9.17 -9.73
C GLY A 145 53.60 -8.04 -8.68
N GLY A 146 54.23 -6.91 -9.03
CA GLY A 146 54.44 -5.78 -8.12
C GLY A 146 53.29 -4.78 -8.05
N SER A 147 52.56 -4.55 -9.15
CA SER A 147 51.47 -3.57 -9.22
C SER A 147 50.08 -4.20 -9.30
N ASP A 148 49.05 -3.45 -8.91
CA ASP A 148 47.65 -3.88 -9.06
C ASP A 148 47.24 -4.09 -10.53
N ALA A 149 47.83 -3.33 -11.46
CA ALA A 149 47.56 -3.47 -12.89
C ALA A 149 48.10 -4.80 -13.45
N ASP A 150 49.29 -5.21 -12.99
CA ASP A 150 49.88 -6.51 -13.37
C ASP A 150 49.02 -7.66 -12.85
N ARG A 151 48.57 -7.55 -11.59
CA ARG A 151 47.66 -8.53 -10.96
C ARG A 151 46.34 -8.63 -11.69
N THR A 152 45.76 -7.51 -12.13
CA THR A 152 44.49 -7.52 -12.87
C THR A 152 44.67 -8.15 -14.25
N SER A 153 45.80 -7.88 -14.91
CA SER A 153 46.12 -8.51 -16.20
C SER A 153 46.32 -10.02 -16.03
N LEU A 154 47.07 -10.45 -15.02
CA LEU A 154 47.27 -11.86 -14.69
C LEU A 154 45.94 -12.57 -14.37
N TYR A 155 45.08 -11.93 -13.56
CA TYR A 155 43.76 -12.44 -13.23
C TYR A 155 42.92 -12.71 -14.50
N ARG A 156 42.87 -11.75 -15.42
CA ARG A 156 42.11 -11.89 -16.68
C ARG A 156 42.70 -12.95 -17.60
N SER A 157 44.02 -13.05 -17.72
CA SER A 157 44.67 -14.11 -18.49
C SER A 157 44.31 -15.48 -17.94
N LEU A 158 44.41 -15.70 -16.62
CA LEU A 158 44.05 -16.97 -16.00
C LEU A 158 42.58 -17.35 -16.19
N LEU A 159 41.67 -16.38 -16.16
CA LEU A 159 40.26 -16.62 -16.48
C LEU A 159 40.08 -17.06 -17.94
N GLN A 160 40.79 -16.42 -18.87
CA GLN A 160 40.72 -16.75 -20.30
C GLN A 160 41.31 -18.14 -20.59
N ASP A 161 42.45 -18.48 -20.01
CA ASP A 161 43.06 -19.80 -20.15
C ASP A 161 42.15 -20.89 -19.59
N ARG A 162 41.43 -20.58 -18.51
CA ARG A 162 40.40 -21.46 -17.94
C ARG A 162 39.20 -21.58 -18.86
N ALA A 163 38.76 -20.49 -19.49
CA ALA A 163 37.68 -20.46 -20.47
C ALA A 163 37.97 -21.44 -21.61
N VAL A 164 39.18 -21.39 -22.16
CA VAL A 164 39.62 -22.26 -23.25
C VAL A 164 39.69 -23.72 -22.79
N ALA A 165 40.19 -23.98 -21.58
CA ALA A 165 40.40 -25.35 -21.10
C ALA A 165 39.12 -26.04 -20.60
N ARG A 166 38.21 -25.30 -19.94
CA ARG A 166 37.06 -25.86 -19.20
C ARG A 166 35.76 -25.06 -19.37
N GLY A 167 35.78 -23.96 -20.11
CA GLY A 167 34.64 -23.07 -20.33
C GLY A 167 34.53 -21.94 -19.29
N PRO A 168 33.49 -21.10 -19.38
CA PRO A 168 33.44 -19.82 -18.67
C PRO A 168 33.39 -19.98 -17.15
N VAL A 169 33.91 -18.99 -16.42
CA VAL A 169 33.90 -18.91 -14.95
C VAL A 169 32.86 -17.90 -14.47
N LEU A 170 32.18 -18.21 -13.37
CA LEU A 170 31.37 -17.25 -12.60
C LEU A 170 32.18 -16.77 -11.40
N VAL A 171 32.30 -15.46 -11.25
CA VAL A 171 32.96 -14.83 -10.11
C VAL A 171 31.87 -14.31 -9.19
N VAL A 172 31.90 -14.68 -7.91
CA VAL A 172 30.98 -14.20 -6.89
C VAL A 172 31.79 -13.41 -5.87
N ALA A 173 31.57 -12.10 -5.83
CA ALA A 173 32.19 -11.18 -4.89
C ALA A 173 31.15 -10.80 -3.83
N ASP A 174 31.28 -11.35 -2.63
CA ASP A 174 30.34 -11.16 -1.54
C ASP A 174 30.79 -10.01 -0.62
N ASN A 175 29.85 -9.27 -0.03
CA ASN A 175 30.13 -8.17 0.90
C ASN A 175 30.94 -6.99 0.32
N ALA A 176 30.71 -6.63 -0.94
CA ALA A 176 31.27 -5.41 -1.50
C ALA A 176 30.78 -4.18 -0.71
N SER A 177 31.71 -3.28 -0.41
CA SER A 177 31.45 -2.03 0.31
C SER A 177 31.87 -0.79 -0.50
N ARG A 178 32.79 -0.96 -1.45
CA ARG A 178 33.32 0.13 -2.29
C ARG A 178 33.47 -0.32 -3.74
N PRO A 179 33.22 0.56 -4.73
CA PRO A 179 33.36 0.20 -6.15
C PRO A 179 34.76 -0.27 -6.55
N ASP A 180 35.81 0.28 -5.94
CA ASP A 180 37.21 -0.05 -6.25
C ASP A 180 37.58 -1.51 -5.94
N GLN A 181 36.89 -2.16 -5.00
CA GLN A 181 37.03 -3.59 -4.71
C GLN A 181 36.50 -4.46 -5.86
N VAL A 182 35.49 -3.97 -6.57
CA VAL A 182 34.78 -4.69 -7.62
C VAL A 182 35.45 -4.48 -8.98
N ASP A 183 35.90 -3.26 -9.25
CA ASP A 183 36.49 -2.88 -10.54
C ASP A 183 37.69 -3.78 -10.93
N VAL A 184 38.50 -4.16 -9.95
CA VAL A 184 39.67 -5.03 -10.16
C VAL A 184 39.30 -6.49 -10.43
N LEU A 185 38.08 -6.91 -10.09
CA LEU A 185 37.56 -8.26 -10.30
C LEU A 185 36.75 -8.38 -11.60
N LEU A 186 36.66 -7.31 -12.40
CA LEU A 186 35.98 -7.36 -13.69
C LEU A 186 36.75 -8.31 -14.65
N PRO A 187 36.09 -9.35 -15.18
CA PRO A 187 36.77 -10.42 -15.91
C PRO A 187 37.25 -10.01 -17.32
N GLY A 188 36.91 -8.81 -17.81
CA GLY A 188 37.41 -8.24 -19.06
C GLY A 188 36.81 -8.85 -20.35
N SER A 189 36.53 -10.15 -20.38
CA SER A 189 35.88 -10.84 -21.50
C SER A 189 34.36 -10.98 -21.31
N GLY A 190 33.63 -11.16 -22.41
CA GLY A 190 32.17 -11.25 -22.42
C GLY A 190 31.59 -12.62 -22.04
N GLU A 191 32.44 -13.63 -21.84
CA GLU A 191 32.03 -15.02 -21.56
C GLU A 191 31.86 -15.27 -20.04
N HIS A 192 32.61 -14.54 -19.23
CA HIS A 192 32.57 -14.60 -17.78
C HIS A 192 31.47 -13.69 -17.22
N ARG A 193 31.03 -13.96 -15.99
CA ARG A 193 30.12 -13.08 -15.24
C ARG A 193 30.68 -12.81 -13.85
N LEU A 194 30.45 -11.60 -13.37
CA LEU A 194 30.71 -11.16 -12.02
C LEU A 194 29.38 -10.88 -11.31
N LEU A 195 29.13 -11.61 -10.23
CA LEU A 195 27.98 -11.41 -9.35
C LEU A 195 28.48 -10.79 -8.05
N VAL A 196 27.99 -9.61 -7.72
CA VAL A 196 28.41 -8.85 -6.55
C VAL A 196 27.27 -8.81 -5.55
N THR A 197 27.52 -9.04 -4.26
CA THR A 197 26.57 -8.69 -3.20
C THR A 197 27.08 -7.47 -2.44
N SER A 198 26.17 -6.55 -2.11
CA SER A 198 26.50 -5.35 -1.33
C SER A 198 25.36 -5.00 -0.39
N ARG A 199 25.69 -4.40 0.76
CA ARG A 199 24.67 -3.84 1.67
C ARG A 199 24.17 -2.47 1.22
N GLU A 200 24.90 -1.82 0.31
CA GLU A 200 24.60 -0.49 -0.22
C GLU A 200 24.42 -0.54 -1.73
N LEU A 201 23.70 0.44 -2.28
CA LEU A 201 23.66 0.65 -3.72
C LEU A 201 24.99 1.28 -4.18
N LEU A 202 25.87 0.46 -4.77
CA LEU A 202 27.17 0.89 -5.26
C LEU A 202 27.05 1.45 -6.69
N PRO A 203 27.67 2.61 -7.00
CA PRO A 203 27.65 3.19 -8.33
C PRO A 203 28.62 2.47 -9.27
N ILE A 204 28.27 1.24 -9.68
CA ILE A 204 29.09 0.42 -10.57
C ILE A 204 28.57 0.56 -12.00
N ALA A 205 29.39 1.10 -12.89
CA ALA A 205 29.00 1.37 -14.27
C ALA A 205 28.59 0.08 -15.01
N GLY A 206 27.44 0.12 -15.67
CA GLY A 206 26.91 -1.01 -16.44
C GLY A 206 26.38 -2.19 -15.61
N ALA A 207 26.37 -2.12 -14.27
CA ALA A 207 25.88 -3.23 -13.45
C ALA A 207 24.36 -3.36 -13.51
N ARG A 208 23.89 -4.59 -13.81
CA ARG A 208 22.47 -4.94 -13.63
C ARG A 208 22.17 -5.01 -12.13
N THR A 209 21.39 -4.07 -11.62
CA THR A 209 21.06 -4.02 -10.19
C THR A 209 19.84 -4.88 -9.88
N VAL A 210 19.95 -5.73 -8.88
CA VAL A 210 18.89 -6.57 -8.33
C VAL A 210 18.74 -6.23 -6.86
N VAL A 211 17.63 -5.58 -6.49
CA VAL A 211 17.37 -5.15 -5.10
C VAL A 211 16.65 -6.25 -4.33
N THR A 212 17.10 -6.50 -3.11
CA THR A 212 16.48 -7.44 -2.16
C THR A 212 15.99 -6.68 -0.93
N GLY A 213 14.69 -6.78 -0.67
CA GLY A 213 14.04 -6.13 0.46
C GLY A 213 13.51 -7.14 1.49
N PRO A 214 12.73 -6.67 2.46
CA PRO A 214 11.88 -7.54 3.28
C PRO A 214 10.97 -8.42 2.41
N LEU A 215 10.54 -9.56 2.94
CA LEU A 215 9.51 -10.40 2.33
C LEU A 215 8.13 -9.75 2.53
N ASP A 216 7.17 -10.12 1.69
CA ASP A 216 5.78 -9.80 1.99
C ASP A 216 5.27 -10.66 3.16
N ALA A 217 4.08 -10.36 3.68
CA ALA A 217 3.53 -11.06 4.83
C ALA A 217 3.29 -12.56 4.56
N ALA A 218 2.89 -12.92 3.34
CA ALA A 218 2.58 -14.30 2.97
C ALA A 218 3.87 -15.13 2.83
N ASP A 219 4.86 -14.61 2.12
CA ASP A 219 6.19 -15.19 1.96
C ASP A 219 6.94 -15.28 3.30
N SER A 220 6.77 -14.29 4.18
CA SER A 220 7.34 -14.30 5.53
C SER A 220 6.78 -15.47 6.36
N PHE A 221 5.46 -15.68 6.27
CA PHE A 221 4.79 -16.79 6.93
C PHE A 221 5.24 -18.14 6.34
N LEU A 222 5.31 -18.25 5.02
CA LEU A 222 5.79 -19.45 4.33
C LEU A 222 7.22 -19.81 4.74
N LEU A 223 8.12 -18.82 4.80
CA LEU A 223 9.49 -19.04 5.24
C LEU A 223 9.54 -19.53 6.69
N LEU A 224 8.77 -18.91 7.59
CA LEU A 224 8.66 -19.34 8.99
C LEU A 224 8.18 -20.80 9.07
N HIS A 225 7.11 -21.12 8.33
CA HIS A 225 6.52 -22.47 8.29
C HIS A 225 7.54 -23.51 7.85
N TYR A 226 8.21 -23.32 6.70
CA TYR A 226 9.23 -24.25 6.20
C TYR A 226 10.42 -24.39 7.14
N ALA A 227 10.84 -23.30 7.78
CA ALA A 227 11.96 -23.30 8.71
C ALA A 227 11.66 -24.06 10.01
N VAL A 228 10.40 -24.10 10.44
CA VAL A 228 9.95 -24.87 11.62
C VAL A 228 9.68 -26.33 11.25
N GLU A 229 8.99 -26.60 10.14
CA GLU A 229 8.62 -27.95 9.68
C GLU A 229 9.84 -28.87 9.51
N ARG A 230 10.90 -28.37 8.86
CA ARG A 230 12.15 -29.11 8.63
C ARG A 230 12.83 -29.58 9.92
N ARG A 231 12.54 -28.90 11.03
CA ARG A 231 13.11 -29.19 12.36
C ARG A 231 12.23 -30.13 13.19
N GLY A 232 11.17 -30.69 12.61
CA GLY A 232 10.38 -31.78 13.19
C GLY A 232 9.26 -31.33 14.13
N LEU A 233 8.88 -30.05 14.11
CA LEU A 233 7.82 -29.50 14.96
C LEU A 233 6.53 -29.29 14.16
N SER A 234 5.53 -30.11 14.45
CA SER A 234 4.20 -30.12 13.80
C SER A 234 3.15 -29.20 14.48
N ARG A 235 3.58 -28.26 15.33
CA ARG A 235 2.69 -27.47 16.20
C ARG A 235 2.25 -26.11 15.65
N ILE A 236 2.96 -25.50 14.71
CA ILE A 236 2.31 -24.51 13.85
C ILE A 236 1.42 -25.37 12.96
N GLY A 237 0.14 -25.50 13.32
CA GLY A 237 -0.82 -26.30 12.55
C GLY A 237 -0.81 -25.90 11.07
N SER A 238 -1.51 -26.66 10.23
CA SER A 238 -1.78 -26.14 8.88
C SER A 238 -2.40 -24.75 9.03
N ILE A 239 -2.15 -23.83 8.08
CA ILE A 239 -2.76 -22.49 8.09
C ILE A 239 -4.27 -22.54 8.38
N GLU A 240 -4.91 -23.63 7.98
CA GLU A 240 -6.33 -23.94 8.14
C GLU A 240 -6.75 -24.30 9.58
N SER A 241 -5.82 -24.66 10.47
CA SER A 241 -6.10 -25.06 11.86
C SER A 241 -5.65 -24.04 12.92
N LEU A 242 -5.08 -22.90 12.53
CA LEU A 242 -4.69 -21.83 13.45
C LEU A 242 -5.91 -21.00 13.90
N THR A 243 -6.00 -20.69 15.19
CA THR A 243 -6.99 -19.74 15.69
C THR A 243 -6.65 -18.31 15.28
N SER A 244 -7.64 -17.41 15.24
CA SER A 244 -7.41 -15.99 14.94
C SER A 244 -6.42 -15.34 15.91
N THR A 245 -6.41 -15.78 17.18
CA THR A 245 -5.49 -15.27 18.20
C THR A 245 -4.04 -15.70 17.94
N GLU A 246 -3.80 -16.97 17.61
CA GLU A 246 -2.46 -17.45 17.26
C GLU A 246 -1.92 -16.81 15.98
N MET A 247 -2.79 -16.57 14.98
CA MET A 247 -2.40 -15.82 13.79
C MET A 247 -1.94 -14.40 14.13
N ASN A 248 -2.62 -13.72 15.06
CA ASN A 248 -2.22 -12.37 15.49
C ASN A 248 -0.85 -12.38 16.20
N HIS A 249 -0.57 -13.39 17.04
CA HIS A 249 0.73 -13.51 17.69
C HIS A 249 1.86 -13.80 16.68
N LEU A 250 1.62 -14.69 15.72
CA LEU A 250 2.58 -14.95 14.63
C LEU A 250 2.79 -13.70 13.76
N HIS A 251 1.74 -12.94 13.47
CA HIS A 251 1.85 -11.67 12.76
C HIS A 251 2.74 -10.69 13.52
N GLY A 252 2.51 -10.53 14.83
CA GLY A 252 3.36 -9.69 15.68
C GLY A 252 4.84 -10.11 15.66
N LEU A 253 5.14 -11.41 15.69
CA LEU A 253 6.52 -11.91 15.56
C LEU A 253 7.15 -11.58 14.20
N LEU A 254 6.39 -11.72 13.11
CA LEU A 254 6.85 -11.36 11.77
C LEU A 254 7.07 -9.86 11.65
N GLU A 255 6.21 -9.02 12.23
CA GLU A 255 6.41 -7.57 12.30
C GLU A 255 7.69 -7.22 13.09
N LEU A 256 7.93 -7.87 14.24
CA LEU A 256 9.17 -7.72 15.00
C LEU A 256 10.42 -8.17 14.22
N SER A 257 10.30 -9.13 13.31
CA SER A 257 11.40 -9.54 12.44
C SER A 257 11.77 -8.48 11.38
N GLY A 258 10.93 -7.45 11.22
CA GLY A 258 11.03 -6.49 10.11
C GLY A 258 10.80 -7.14 8.74
N LEU A 259 10.20 -8.34 8.73
CA LEU A 259 9.99 -9.21 7.57
C LEU A 259 11.30 -9.61 6.85
N LEU A 260 12.42 -9.64 7.59
CA LEU A 260 13.72 -10.00 7.04
C LEU A 260 13.95 -11.53 7.13
N PRO A 261 14.33 -12.22 6.03
CA PRO A 261 14.54 -13.66 6.03
C PRO A 261 15.45 -14.20 7.14
N ALA A 262 16.53 -13.47 7.45
CA ALA A 262 17.47 -13.87 8.50
C ALA A 262 16.81 -13.88 9.89
N ALA A 263 16.01 -12.87 10.21
CA ALA A 263 15.32 -12.77 11.49
C ALA A 263 14.18 -13.79 11.62
N ILE A 264 13.45 -14.02 10.53
CA ILE A 264 12.42 -15.06 10.48
C ILE A 264 13.03 -16.45 10.74
N THR A 265 14.21 -16.71 10.16
CA THR A 265 14.93 -17.98 10.36
C THR A 265 15.40 -18.14 11.82
N GLU A 266 15.78 -17.04 12.47
CA GLU A 266 16.13 -17.02 13.89
C GLU A 266 14.90 -17.27 14.77
N ILE A 267 13.75 -16.65 14.47
CA ILE A 267 12.47 -16.95 15.16
C ILE A 267 12.14 -18.44 15.05
N ALA A 268 12.29 -19.02 13.85
CA ALA A 268 12.10 -20.46 13.65
C ALA A 268 13.10 -21.30 14.46
N HIS A 269 14.32 -20.80 14.70
CA HIS A 269 15.29 -21.48 15.54
C HIS A 269 14.83 -21.56 17.00
N HIS A 270 14.25 -20.49 17.53
CA HIS A 270 13.72 -20.48 18.89
C HIS A 270 12.60 -21.50 19.12
N PHE A 271 11.64 -21.57 18.17
CA PHE A 271 10.64 -22.63 18.20
C PHE A 271 11.27 -24.03 18.19
N SER A 272 12.39 -24.21 17.47
CA SER A 272 13.09 -25.50 17.39
C SER A 272 13.86 -25.91 18.65
N GLN A 273 14.30 -24.94 19.47
CA GLN A 273 15.04 -25.20 20.70
C GLN A 273 14.12 -25.52 21.88
N ASP A 274 12.93 -24.93 21.92
CA ASP A 274 11.93 -25.17 22.96
C ASP A 274 10.59 -25.59 22.32
N GLY A 275 10.34 -26.90 22.29
CA GLY A 275 9.10 -27.47 21.74
C GLY A 275 7.82 -27.14 22.54
N GLY A 276 7.96 -26.51 23.71
CA GLY A 276 6.86 -26.00 24.54
C GLY A 276 6.50 -24.54 24.26
N LEU A 277 7.39 -23.77 23.62
CA LEU A 277 7.24 -22.32 23.46
C LEU A 277 6.12 -21.96 22.48
N THR A 278 5.16 -21.16 22.95
CA THR A 278 4.07 -20.64 22.13
C THR A 278 4.44 -19.33 21.43
N ALA A 279 3.72 -18.99 20.36
CA ALA A 279 3.91 -17.71 19.68
C ALA A 279 3.56 -16.51 20.58
N GLU A 280 2.61 -16.68 21.51
CA GLU A 280 2.25 -15.67 22.50
C GLU A 280 3.39 -15.41 23.48
N GLU A 281 3.97 -16.47 24.05
CA GLU A 281 5.08 -16.37 25.00
C GLU A 281 6.30 -15.74 24.35
N LEU A 282 6.69 -16.20 23.16
CA LEU A 282 7.82 -15.63 22.43
C LEU A 282 7.59 -14.17 22.06
N LEU A 283 6.37 -13.82 21.61
CA LEU A 283 6.03 -12.43 21.30
C LEU A 283 6.09 -11.57 22.56
N GLY A 284 5.54 -12.06 23.68
CA GLY A 284 5.55 -11.37 24.96
C GLY A 284 6.96 -11.15 25.50
N ASP A 285 7.82 -12.17 25.44
CA ASP A 285 9.21 -12.09 25.90
C ASP A 285 10.04 -11.14 25.03
N LEU A 286 9.88 -11.20 23.71
CA LEU A 286 10.55 -10.28 22.80
C LEU A 286 10.05 -8.85 22.96
N THR A 287 8.74 -8.66 23.16
CA THR A 287 8.16 -7.33 23.38
C THR A 287 8.68 -6.75 24.70
N LYS A 288 8.75 -7.54 25.79
CA LYS A 288 9.33 -7.10 27.05
C LYS A 288 10.83 -6.78 26.94
N ALA A 289 11.60 -7.60 26.23
CA ALA A 289 13.02 -7.36 25.97
C ALA A 289 13.23 -6.10 25.11
N LEU A 290 12.30 -5.82 24.19
CA LEU A 290 12.27 -4.58 23.42
C LEU A 290 11.89 -3.39 24.30
N ASP A 291 10.92 -3.53 25.19
CA ASP A 291 10.49 -2.45 26.09
C ASP A 291 11.62 -2.08 27.07
N SER A 292 12.30 -3.06 27.67
CA SER A 292 13.47 -2.82 28.52
C SER A 292 14.67 -2.24 27.75
N TYR A 293 14.87 -2.63 26.49
CA TYR A 293 15.79 -1.97 25.57
C TYR A 293 15.41 -0.51 25.33
N THR A 294 14.11 -0.21 25.24
CA THR A 294 13.64 1.15 25.04
C THR A 294 13.77 2.08 26.27
N GLU A 295 14.08 1.51 27.44
CA GLU A 295 14.42 2.21 28.68
C GLU A 295 15.94 2.45 28.87
N GLY A 296 16.78 2.04 27.91
CA GLY A 296 18.20 2.43 27.84
C GLY A 296 19.22 1.34 28.20
N GLY A 297 18.82 0.08 28.37
CA GLY A 297 19.75 -1.05 28.50
C GLY A 297 20.29 -1.56 27.14
N PRO A 298 21.47 -2.21 27.08
CA PRO A 298 21.81 -3.04 25.92
C PRO A 298 20.79 -4.20 25.82
N PRO A 299 20.38 -4.61 24.61
CA PRO A 299 19.42 -5.68 24.45
C PRO A 299 20.06 -7.00 24.87
N ASP A 300 19.63 -7.58 25.97
CA ASP A 300 19.86 -8.98 26.24
C ASP A 300 18.77 -9.79 25.51
N GLY A 301 19.12 -10.33 24.33
CA GLY A 301 18.22 -11.16 23.53
C GLY A 301 18.87 -11.67 22.22
N PRO A 302 19.08 -12.98 22.03
CA PRO A 302 19.80 -13.53 20.87
C PRO A 302 19.13 -13.26 19.50
N LEU A 303 17.80 -13.08 19.46
CA LEU A 303 17.01 -12.90 18.23
C LEU A 303 17.25 -11.59 17.48
N LEU A 304 17.50 -10.49 18.19
CA LEU A 304 17.60 -9.15 17.60
C LEU A 304 19.06 -8.71 17.40
N ALA A 305 20.03 -9.39 18.03
CA ALA A 305 21.45 -9.02 17.95
C ALA A 305 22.02 -9.04 16.52
N PRO A 306 21.71 -10.02 15.64
CA PRO A 306 22.20 -10.00 14.26
C PRO A 306 21.60 -8.87 13.41
N LEU A 307 20.31 -8.57 13.59
CA LEU A 307 19.63 -7.47 12.92
C LEU A 307 20.17 -6.11 13.37
N ARG A 308 20.41 -5.98 14.68
CA ARG A 308 21.00 -4.81 15.32
C ARG A 308 22.43 -4.57 14.84
N ARG A 309 23.28 -5.61 14.84
CA ARG A 309 24.65 -5.53 14.30
C ARG A 309 24.65 -5.05 12.85
N GLY A 310 23.77 -5.62 12.01
CA GLY A 310 23.63 -5.21 10.63
C GLY A 310 23.21 -3.75 10.45
N PHE A 311 22.30 -3.26 11.31
CA PHE A 311 21.93 -1.84 11.36
C PHE A 311 23.07 -0.97 11.89
N ASP A 312 23.69 -1.30 13.01
CA ASP A 312 24.77 -0.52 13.64
C ASP A 312 25.96 -0.36 12.68
N GLU A 313 26.36 -1.42 11.97
CA GLU A 313 27.39 -1.37 10.93
C GLU A 313 26.99 -0.47 9.76
N THR A 314 25.72 -0.49 9.35
CA THR A 314 25.20 0.39 8.29
C THR A 314 25.15 1.85 8.75
N TYR A 315 24.73 2.08 9.99
CA TYR A 315 24.64 3.39 10.62
C TYR A 315 26.02 4.05 10.78
N LEU A 316 27.05 3.28 11.16
CA LEU A 316 28.43 3.76 11.27
C LEU A 316 29.04 4.18 9.92
N ARG A 317 28.53 3.65 8.81
CA ARG A 317 28.98 4.00 7.44
C ARG A 317 28.23 5.22 6.86
N LEU A 318 27.14 5.67 7.49
CA LEU A 318 26.39 6.83 7.02
C LEU A 318 27.23 8.11 7.15
N GLY A 319 27.12 9.00 6.16
CA GLY A 319 27.63 10.36 6.28
C GLY A 319 26.91 11.13 7.41
N PRO A 320 27.56 12.16 8.00
CA PRO A 320 27.06 12.85 9.18
C PRO A 320 25.65 13.42 8.98
N GLU A 321 25.38 13.98 7.80
CA GLU A 321 24.09 14.59 7.47
C GLU A 321 22.92 13.59 7.41
N ALA A 322 23.18 12.37 6.94
CA ALA A 322 22.18 11.29 6.87
C ALA A 322 21.98 10.64 8.24
N ALA A 323 23.06 10.47 9.01
CA ALA A 323 23.02 9.98 10.38
C ALA A 323 22.24 10.93 11.31
N GLU A 324 22.32 12.25 11.11
CA GLU A 324 21.52 13.24 11.86
C GLU A 324 20.02 13.18 11.52
N LEU A 325 19.65 12.86 10.27
CA LEU A 325 18.27 12.82 9.83
C LEU A 325 17.54 11.55 10.30
N LEU A 326 18.25 10.41 10.39
CA LEU A 326 17.64 9.12 10.70
C LEU A 326 16.88 9.09 12.05
N PRO A 327 17.41 9.60 13.18
CA PRO A 327 16.67 9.69 14.44
C PRO A 327 15.41 10.56 14.34
N LEU A 328 15.45 11.63 13.55
CA LEU A 328 14.28 12.49 13.34
C LEU A 328 13.20 11.73 12.57
N LEU A 329 13.56 10.98 11.53
CA LEU A 329 12.63 10.13 10.79
C LEU A 329 11.96 9.06 11.67
N GLY A 330 12.58 8.68 12.79
CA GLY A 330 11.98 7.82 13.80
C GLY A 330 10.79 8.42 14.55
N LEU A 331 10.56 9.74 14.42
CA LEU A 331 9.40 10.47 14.95
C LEU A 331 8.23 10.54 13.96
N VAL A 332 8.39 10.01 12.74
CA VAL A 332 7.29 9.98 11.77
C VAL A 332 6.26 8.94 12.23
N PRO A 333 4.98 9.30 12.34
CA PRO A 333 3.97 8.42 12.93
C PRO A 333 3.63 7.22 12.05
N GLY A 334 3.69 7.37 10.72
CA GLY A 334 3.42 6.31 9.77
C GLY A 334 4.66 5.80 9.02
N PRO A 335 4.46 5.02 7.94
CA PRO A 335 5.56 4.36 7.22
C PRO A 335 6.24 5.24 6.18
N ASN A 336 5.67 6.39 5.81
CA ASN A 336 6.15 7.17 4.68
C ASN A 336 6.14 8.68 4.96
N ILE A 337 7.00 9.40 4.24
CA ILE A 337 7.16 10.85 4.35
C ILE A 337 7.62 11.45 3.02
N THR A 338 7.22 12.67 2.72
CA THR A 338 7.70 13.45 1.57
C THR A 338 8.97 14.24 1.92
N SER A 339 9.78 14.67 0.95
CA SER A 339 10.96 15.50 1.24
C SER A 339 10.57 16.80 1.95
N ARG A 340 9.42 17.39 1.59
CA ARG A 340 8.88 18.59 2.25
C ARG A 340 8.56 18.34 3.73
N GLN A 341 7.85 17.26 4.05
CA GLN A 341 7.54 16.91 5.44
C GLN A 341 8.81 16.59 6.24
N ALA A 342 9.78 15.90 5.63
CA ALA A 342 11.08 15.64 6.25
C ALA A 342 11.87 16.94 6.53
N ALA A 343 11.72 17.97 5.69
CA ALA A 343 12.28 19.30 5.93
C ALA A 343 11.61 20.00 7.12
N HIS A 344 10.27 19.98 7.21
CA HIS A 344 9.55 20.50 8.38
C HIS A 344 10.00 19.82 9.67
N LEU A 345 10.17 18.50 9.63
CA LEU A 345 10.66 17.71 10.76
C LEU A 345 12.09 18.10 11.17
N ALA A 346 13.00 18.20 10.20
CA ALA A 346 14.41 18.54 10.42
C ALA A 346 14.64 19.99 10.89
N GLY A 347 13.77 20.92 10.51
CA GLY A 347 13.84 22.35 10.85
C GLY A 347 14.42 23.23 9.73
N PRO A 348 14.32 24.55 9.87
CA PRO A 348 14.57 25.52 8.79
C PRO A 348 16.04 25.64 8.34
N ASP A 349 17.00 25.28 9.20
CA ASP A 349 18.45 25.43 8.90
C ASP A 349 19.05 24.20 8.19
N ARG A 350 18.21 23.25 7.75
CA ARG A 350 18.65 21.97 7.18
C ARG A 350 18.36 21.94 5.68
N ASP A 351 19.26 22.51 4.89
CA ASP A 351 19.23 22.39 3.45
C ASP A 351 19.56 20.95 2.98
N ASP A 352 19.11 20.62 1.77
CA ASP A 352 19.40 19.37 1.05
C ASP A 352 18.81 18.06 1.62
N ILE A 353 17.60 18.12 2.18
CA ILE A 353 16.87 16.95 2.70
C ILE A 353 16.73 15.82 1.68
N ARG A 354 16.54 16.15 0.40
CA ARG A 354 16.41 15.14 -0.65
C ARG A 354 17.69 14.33 -0.83
N SER A 355 18.87 14.95 -0.79
CA SER A 355 20.14 14.21 -0.88
C SER A 355 20.42 13.38 0.36
N ARG A 356 20.01 13.86 1.55
CA ARG A 356 20.07 13.07 2.80
C ARG A 356 19.17 11.84 2.73
N LEU A 357 17.93 11.98 2.25
CA LEU A 357 17.01 10.87 2.01
C LEU A 357 17.57 9.91 0.95
N ALA A 358 18.17 10.43 -0.12
CA ALA A 358 18.84 9.61 -1.12
C ALA A 358 20.06 8.86 -0.54
N ALA A 359 20.79 9.43 0.41
CA ALA A 359 21.87 8.74 1.12
C ALA A 359 21.33 7.60 2.00
N LEU A 360 20.24 7.82 2.73
CA LEU A 360 19.53 6.77 3.46
C LEU A 360 18.97 5.69 2.52
N ALA A 361 18.55 6.08 1.31
CA ALA A 361 18.06 5.14 0.30
C ALA A 361 19.18 4.27 -0.28
N ARG A 362 20.37 4.84 -0.51
CA ARG A 362 21.55 4.05 -0.87
C ARG A 362 21.92 3.02 0.19
N ALA A 363 21.66 3.32 1.46
CA ALA A 363 21.82 2.42 2.59
C ALA A 363 20.63 1.46 2.83
N HIS A 364 19.60 1.48 1.97
CA HIS A 364 18.38 0.66 2.10
C HIS A 364 17.63 0.86 3.43
N LEU A 365 17.74 2.05 4.03
CA LEU A 365 16.99 2.43 5.23
C LEU A 365 15.63 3.04 4.87
N VAL A 366 15.60 3.75 3.73
CA VAL A 366 14.37 4.27 3.10
C VAL A 366 14.33 3.88 1.62
N ALA A 367 13.16 3.94 1.00
CA ALA A 367 13.02 3.73 -0.44
C ALA A 367 11.99 4.71 -1.01
N GLU A 368 12.19 5.16 -2.26
CA GLU A 368 11.11 5.85 -2.99
C GLU A 368 9.97 4.84 -3.23
N GLU A 369 8.73 5.24 -2.92
CA GLU A 369 7.57 4.36 -3.11
C GLU A 369 7.35 4.03 -4.60
N ARG A 370 7.64 5.00 -5.46
CA ARG A 370 7.73 4.87 -6.91
C ARG A 370 8.89 5.73 -7.39
N VAL A 371 9.64 5.24 -8.36
CA VAL A 371 10.77 5.98 -8.94
C VAL A 371 10.30 7.36 -9.40
N GLY A 372 10.94 8.42 -8.88
CA GLY A 372 10.64 9.81 -9.22
C GLY A 372 9.46 10.43 -8.48
N CYS A 373 8.80 9.72 -7.56
CA CYS A 373 7.82 10.33 -6.67
C CYS A 373 8.51 10.88 -5.41
N ASP A 374 8.07 12.06 -4.92
CA ASP A 374 8.60 12.65 -3.69
C ASP A 374 7.99 12.02 -2.43
N ARG A 375 8.01 10.69 -2.33
CA ARG A 375 7.51 9.95 -1.17
C ARG A 375 8.45 8.80 -0.84
N TRP A 376 8.96 8.85 0.37
CA TRP A 376 9.98 7.96 0.91
C TRP A 376 9.34 7.09 1.98
N ARG A 377 9.46 5.78 1.82
CA ARG A 377 9.00 4.78 2.78
C ARG A 377 10.17 4.32 3.64
N LEU A 378 10.01 4.40 4.96
CA LEU A 378 10.95 3.77 5.89
C LEU A 378 10.66 2.28 5.94
N HIS A 379 11.70 1.44 5.80
CA HIS A 379 11.52 0.01 5.99
C HIS A 379 11.13 -0.30 7.44
N PRO A 380 10.28 -1.31 7.72
CA PRO A 380 9.79 -1.59 9.07
C PRO A 380 10.90 -1.70 10.14
N HIS A 381 11.96 -2.43 9.83
CA HIS A 381 13.15 -2.54 10.69
C HIS A 381 13.87 -1.20 10.86
N ALA A 382 14.15 -0.49 9.77
CA ALA A 382 14.80 0.82 9.82
C ALA A 382 13.98 1.84 10.63
N ARG A 383 12.65 1.84 10.48
CA ARG A 383 11.74 2.67 11.27
C ARG A 383 11.85 2.36 12.75
N ARG A 384 11.86 1.08 13.13
CA ARG A 384 12.01 0.66 14.53
C ARG A 384 13.30 1.17 15.14
N GLU A 385 14.43 0.93 14.47
CA GLU A 385 15.74 1.39 14.96
C GLU A 385 15.82 2.93 14.99
N ALA A 386 15.25 3.61 13.98
CA ALA A 386 15.13 5.06 13.97
C ALA A 386 14.31 5.59 15.16
N THR A 387 13.18 4.95 15.49
CA THR A 387 12.37 5.30 16.67
C THR A 387 13.14 5.09 17.98
N ALA A 388 13.96 4.03 18.07
CA ALA A 388 14.83 3.82 19.22
C ALA A 388 15.90 4.92 19.35
N LEU A 389 16.49 5.35 18.23
CA LEU A 389 17.42 6.49 18.20
C LEU A 389 16.73 7.81 18.56
N ALA A 390 15.49 8.02 18.11
CA ALA A 390 14.72 9.23 18.38
C ALA A 390 14.51 9.48 19.88
N ARG A 391 14.39 8.42 20.69
CA ARG A 391 14.27 8.53 22.16
C ARG A 391 15.53 9.05 22.84
N ARG A 392 16.70 8.89 22.21
CA ARG A 392 17.99 9.41 22.70
C ARG A 392 18.19 10.89 22.39
N LEU A 393 17.34 11.47 21.52
CA LEU A 393 17.36 12.91 21.27
C LEU A 393 16.92 13.67 22.53
N PRO A 394 17.51 14.85 22.80
CA PRO A 394 17.04 15.74 23.85
C PRO A 394 15.54 16.00 23.71
N GLN A 395 14.81 15.98 24.83
CA GLN A 395 13.35 16.13 24.82
C GLN A 395 12.89 17.38 24.06
N ALA A 396 13.57 18.52 24.26
CA ALA A 396 13.26 19.77 23.56
C ALA A 396 13.38 19.65 22.02
N VAL A 397 14.38 18.92 21.52
CA VAL A 397 14.57 18.70 20.07
C VAL A 397 13.47 17.82 19.52
N ARG A 398 13.12 16.76 20.25
CA ARG A 398 12.06 15.81 19.89
C ARG A 398 10.70 16.49 19.80
N GLU A 399 10.31 17.22 20.85
CA GLU A 399 9.05 17.95 20.89
C GLU A 399 8.98 19.01 19.79
N ALA A 400 10.06 19.78 19.58
CA ALA A 400 10.08 20.80 18.53
C ALA A 400 9.92 20.20 17.13
N ALA A 401 10.55 19.04 16.87
CA ALA A 401 10.40 18.31 15.61
C ALA A 401 8.99 17.75 15.42
N GLN A 402 8.42 17.14 16.47
CA GLN A 402 7.04 16.63 16.44
C GLN A 402 6.01 17.74 16.23
N ARG A 403 6.14 18.88 16.91
CA ARG A 403 5.24 20.04 16.71
C ARG A 403 5.23 20.51 15.27
N ARG A 404 6.41 20.73 14.67
CA ARG A 404 6.52 21.16 13.25
C ARG A 404 5.90 20.15 12.29
N LEU A 405 6.08 18.84 12.53
CA LEU A 405 5.49 17.81 11.69
C LEU A 405 3.96 17.73 11.86
N LEU A 406 3.46 17.84 13.09
CA LEU A 406 2.03 17.86 13.40
C LEU A 406 1.33 19.08 12.80
N ASP A 407 1.96 20.26 12.84
CA ASP A 407 1.45 21.48 12.21
C ASP A 407 1.27 21.31 10.69
N GLU A 408 2.26 20.66 10.04
CA GLU A 408 2.19 20.35 8.62
C GLU A 408 1.08 19.34 8.32
N TYR A 409 0.92 18.28 9.13
CA TYR A 409 -0.19 17.33 8.96
C TYR A 409 -1.55 17.98 9.19
N ALA A 410 -1.69 18.85 10.18
CA ALA A 410 -2.93 19.58 10.44
C ALA A 410 -3.26 20.52 9.27
N ARG A 411 -2.25 21.18 8.68
CA ARG A 411 -2.41 22.00 7.47
C ARG A 411 -2.86 21.14 6.27
N ILE A 412 -2.23 19.99 6.05
CA ILE A 412 -2.61 19.06 4.98
C ILE A 412 -4.05 18.58 5.14
N ALA A 413 -4.44 18.19 6.36
CA ALA A 413 -5.79 17.74 6.66
C ALA A 413 -6.83 18.84 6.46
N ARG A 414 -6.55 20.09 6.91
CA ARG A 414 -7.44 21.24 6.68
C ARG A 414 -7.63 21.53 5.19
N ILE A 415 -6.56 21.52 4.40
CA ILE A 415 -6.67 21.71 2.94
C ILE A 415 -7.54 20.63 2.32
N ALA A 416 -7.38 19.36 2.71
CA ALA A 416 -8.23 18.29 2.19
C ALA A 416 -9.71 18.50 2.59
N VAL A 417 -9.98 18.97 3.80
CA VAL A 417 -11.34 19.33 4.23
C VAL A 417 -11.89 20.49 3.40
N GLU A 418 -11.12 21.54 3.16
CA GLU A 418 -11.51 22.68 2.31
C GLU A 418 -11.77 22.25 0.87
N GLU A 419 -10.91 21.41 0.29
CA GLU A 419 -11.08 20.80 -1.04
C GLU A 419 -12.36 19.93 -1.11
N THR A 420 -12.78 19.35 0.02
CA THR A 420 -14.00 18.54 0.13
C THR A 420 -15.25 19.42 0.24
N ASN A 421 -15.17 20.49 1.03
CA ASN A 421 -16.28 21.35 1.43
C ASN A 421 -16.38 22.66 0.65
N GLY A 422 -15.49 22.89 -0.34
CA GLY A 422 -15.42 24.12 -1.10
C GLY A 422 -16.76 24.50 -1.75
N GLU A 423 -16.86 25.75 -2.19
CA GLU A 423 -18.01 26.27 -2.94
C GLU A 423 -17.55 26.60 -4.37
N GLY A 424 -18.44 26.48 -5.36
CA GLY A 424 -18.12 26.80 -6.75
C GLY A 424 -18.89 25.97 -7.76
N SER A 425 -18.47 26.03 -9.01
CA SER A 425 -19.07 25.19 -10.07
C SER A 425 -18.87 23.71 -9.76
N ALA A 426 -19.78 22.86 -10.23
CA ALA A 426 -19.70 21.42 -10.02
C ALA A 426 -18.36 20.79 -10.46
N LEU A 427 -17.77 21.29 -11.54
CA LEU A 427 -16.45 20.86 -12.01
C LEU A 427 -15.34 21.18 -11.00
N HIS A 428 -15.38 22.38 -10.40
CA HIS A 428 -14.43 22.77 -9.36
C HIS A 428 -14.58 21.89 -8.11
N LEU A 429 -15.82 21.65 -7.67
CA LEU A 429 -16.11 20.78 -6.53
C LEU A 429 -15.69 19.33 -6.78
N ARG A 430 -15.88 18.82 -7.99
CA ARG A 430 -15.44 17.47 -8.37
C ARG A 430 -13.93 17.35 -8.38
N ALA A 431 -13.23 18.35 -8.92
CA ALA A 431 -11.78 18.41 -8.92
C ALA A 431 -11.24 18.49 -7.48
N GLY A 432 -11.85 19.33 -6.64
CA GLY A 432 -11.54 19.44 -5.21
C GLY A 432 -11.71 18.11 -4.46
N ARG A 433 -12.89 17.48 -4.57
CA ARG A 433 -13.14 16.17 -3.93
C ARG A 433 -12.18 15.08 -4.40
N LYS A 434 -11.83 15.07 -5.69
CA LYS A 434 -10.83 14.12 -6.22
C LYS A 434 -9.45 14.38 -5.63
N ALA A 435 -9.00 15.64 -5.60
CA ALA A 435 -7.72 16.03 -5.01
C ALA A 435 -7.66 15.71 -3.51
N SER A 436 -8.73 16.01 -2.77
CA SER A 436 -8.89 15.67 -1.35
C SER A 436 -8.76 14.17 -1.13
N ARG A 437 -9.45 13.36 -1.94
CA ARG A 437 -9.38 11.89 -1.84
C ARG A 437 -7.97 11.36 -2.09
N GLU A 438 -7.31 11.82 -3.16
CA GLU A 438 -5.94 11.40 -3.48
C GLU A 438 -4.95 11.79 -2.36
N ARG A 439 -5.12 12.99 -1.79
CA ARG A 439 -4.33 13.47 -0.65
C ARG A 439 -4.60 12.67 0.61
N PHE A 440 -5.86 12.42 0.94
CA PHE A 440 -6.28 11.64 2.10
C PHE A 440 -5.73 10.22 1.99
N GLU A 441 -5.91 9.53 0.86
CA GLU A 441 -5.39 8.17 0.66
C GLU A 441 -3.86 8.11 0.82
N ALA A 442 -3.13 9.14 0.33
CA ALA A 442 -1.69 9.21 0.45
C ALA A 442 -1.19 9.47 1.89
N GLU A 443 -1.94 10.25 2.69
CA GLU A 443 -1.51 10.71 4.03
C GLU A 443 -2.19 9.97 5.19
N CYS A 444 -3.28 9.24 4.93
CA CYS A 444 -4.01 8.46 5.94
C CYS A 444 -3.10 7.57 6.79
N PRO A 445 -2.05 6.90 6.25
CA PRO A 445 -1.12 6.12 7.07
C PRO A 445 -0.35 6.93 8.14
N ASN A 446 -0.31 8.26 8.01
CA ASN A 446 0.37 9.17 8.94
C ASN A 446 -0.62 9.99 9.80
N LEU A 447 -1.79 10.35 9.27
CA LEU A 447 -2.72 11.28 9.93
C LEU A 447 -3.31 10.71 11.23
N VAL A 448 -3.87 9.49 11.19
CA VAL A 448 -4.47 8.86 12.38
C VAL A 448 -3.41 8.55 13.43
N PRO A 449 -2.28 7.89 13.10
CA PRO A 449 -1.21 7.66 14.09
C PRO A 449 -0.55 8.97 14.56
N GLY A 450 -0.65 10.05 13.78
CA GLY A 450 -0.18 11.39 14.18
C GLY A 450 -0.95 11.94 15.37
N VAL A 451 -2.26 11.70 15.46
CA VAL A 451 -3.06 12.08 16.64
C VAL A 451 -2.60 11.31 17.87
N ASP A 452 -2.39 9.99 17.75
CA ASP A 452 -1.92 9.14 18.85
C ASP A 452 -0.50 9.52 19.30
N MET A 453 0.39 9.86 18.36
CA MET A 453 1.72 10.38 18.66
C MET A 453 1.64 11.68 19.45
N ALA A 454 0.78 12.63 19.04
CA ALA A 454 0.62 13.91 19.73
C ALA A 454 0.09 13.72 21.16
N VAL A 455 -0.89 12.83 21.36
CA VAL A 455 -1.40 12.47 22.69
C VAL A 455 -0.31 11.83 23.55
N SER A 456 0.44 10.88 22.99
CA SER A 456 1.52 10.17 23.70
C SER A 456 2.68 11.09 24.11
N ALA A 457 2.92 12.15 23.32
CA ALA A 457 3.92 13.18 23.62
C ALA A 457 3.41 14.28 24.57
N GLY A 458 2.15 14.21 25.04
CA GLY A 458 1.55 15.26 25.88
C GLY A 458 1.28 16.58 25.13
N LEU A 459 1.29 16.56 23.79
CA LEU A 459 1.03 17.73 22.94
C LEU A 459 -0.47 17.91 22.69
N ASP A 460 -1.25 17.98 23.77
CA ASP A 460 -2.72 17.91 23.75
C ASP A 460 -3.38 18.92 22.79
N ARG A 461 -2.84 20.14 22.71
CA ARG A 461 -3.32 21.16 21.77
C ARG A 461 -3.15 20.74 20.30
N HIS A 462 -1.99 20.20 19.93
CA HIS A 462 -1.72 19.78 18.55
C HIS A 462 -2.52 18.51 18.21
N ALA A 463 -2.72 17.63 19.19
CA ALA A 463 -3.59 16.46 19.04
C ALA A 463 -5.03 16.87 18.74
N ALA A 464 -5.58 17.85 19.46
CA ALA A 464 -6.92 18.38 19.21
C ALA A 464 -7.03 19.07 17.84
N GLU A 465 -6.09 19.96 17.51
CA GLU A 465 -6.04 20.70 16.23
C GLU A 465 -5.91 19.78 15.00
N LEU A 466 -5.22 18.64 15.13
CA LEU A 466 -5.12 17.62 14.09
C LEU A 466 -6.35 16.70 14.04
N ALA A 467 -6.88 16.30 15.20
CA ALA A 467 -7.96 15.30 15.26
C ALA A 467 -9.23 15.74 14.54
N LEU A 468 -9.62 17.01 14.67
CA LEU A 468 -10.85 17.52 14.07
C LEU A 468 -10.90 17.36 12.54
N PRO A 469 -9.96 17.93 11.75
CA PRO A 469 -10.00 17.77 10.29
C PRO A 469 -9.80 16.30 9.87
N VAL A 470 -9.01 15.51 10.61
CA VAL A 470 -8.85 14.07 10.34
C VAL A 470 -10.18 13.33 10.51
N CYS A 471 -10.92 13.59 11.59
CA CYS A 471 -12.23 13.00 11.81
C CYS A 471 -13.25 13.39 10.72
N GLN A 472 -13.22 14.62 10.22
CA GLN A 472 -14.07 15.05 9.11
C GLN A 472 -13.77 14.29 7.81
N LEU A 473 -12.48 14.09 7.49
CA LEU A 473 -12.07 13.29 6.34
C LEU A 473 -12.45 11.81 6.50
N LEU A 474 -12.22 11.23 7.68
CA LEU A 474 -12.59 9.85 7.97
C LEU A 474 -14.10 9.61 7.83
N LEU A 475 -14.92 10.58 8.26
CA LEU A 475 -16.37 10.54 8.07
C LEU A 475 -16.75 10.58 6.58
N HIS A 476 -16.13 11.48 5.81
CA HIS A 476 -16.36 11.62 4.38
C HIS A 476 -15.98 10.35 3.60
N HIS A 477 -14.90 9.68 3.99
CA HIS A 477 -14.41 8.45 3.37
C HIS A 477 -14.96 7.16 3.99
N HIS A 478 -15.95 7.25 4.88
CA HIS A 478 -16.60 6.10 5.55
C HIS A 478 -15.63 5.17 6.30
N ARG A 479 -14.54 5.72 6.87
CA ARG A 479 -13.54 4.99 7.67
C ARG A 479 -13.93 5.01 9.15
N PHE A 480 -15.04 4.35 9.46
CA PHE A 480 -15.70 4.45 10.77
C PHE A 480 -14.90 3.88 11.95
N ASP A 481 -14.07 2.86 11.73
CA ASP A 481 -13.27 2.25 12.81
C ASP A 481 -12.15 3.21 13.28
N GLU A 482 -11.44 3.83 12.34
CA GLU A 482 -10.45 4.87 12.63
C GLU A 482 -11.10 6.14 13.18
N LEU A 483 -12.29 6.51 12.69
CA LEU A 483 -13.04 7.65 13.17
C LEU A 483 -13.33 7.56 14.68
N ALA A 484 -13.78 6.40 15.14
CA ALA A 484 -14.10 6.17 16.54
C ALA A 484 -12.88 6.37 17.45
N THR A 485 -11.75 5.80 17.04
CA THR A 485 -10.49 5.88 17.78
C THR A 485 -9.94 7.31 17.81
N CYS A 486 -9.87 7.95 16.64
CA CYS A 486 -9.38 9.31 16.47
C CYS A 486 -10.25 10.33 17.23
N ALA A 487 -11.58 10.23 17.14
CA ALA A 487 -12.50 11.14 17.83
C ALA A 487 -12.38 11.00 19.36
N LYS A 488 -12.24 9.76 19.87
CA LYS A 488 -12.03 9.53 21.31
C LYS A 488 -10.72 10.14 21.81
N ALA A 489 -9.62 9.93 21.07
CA ALA A 489 -8.32 10.51 21.40
C ALA A 489 -8.37 12.05 21.37
N GLY A 490 -8.97 12.63 20.32
CA GLY A 490 -9.13 14.06 20.14
C GLY A 490 -9.97 14.73 21.22
N VAL A 491 -11.13 14.16 21.61
CA VAL A 491 -11.94 14.70 22.73
C VAL A 491 -11.15 14.71 24.04
N GLY A 492 -10.39 13.64 24.31
CA GLY A 492 -9.54 13.57 25.49
C GLY A 492 -8.44 14.64 25.49
N ALA A 493 -7.82 14.87 24.33
CA ALA A 493 -6.79 15.89 24.16
C ALA A 493 -7.36 17.32 24.28
N ALA A 494 -8.48 17.61 23.62
CA ALA A 494 -9.16 18.91 23.69
C ALA A 494 -9.53 19.28 25.14
N ARG A 495 -10.05 18.31 25.91
CA ARG A 495 -10.34 18.47 27.35
C ARG A 495 -9.12 18.86 28.18
N ARG A 496 -8.00 18.14 27.99
CA ARG A 496 -6.75 18.42 28.73
C ARG A 496 -6.12 19.75 28.31
N ALA A 497 -6.24 20.12 27.04
CA ALA A 497 -5.78 21.42 26.52
C ALA A 497 -6.70 22.60 26.92
N GLY A 498 -7.91 22.33 27.41
CA GLY A 498 -8.91 23.36 27.68
C GLY A 498 -9.56 23.95 26.42
N ASP A 499 -9.40 23.30 25.27
CA ASP A 499 -10.03 23.70 24.01
C ASP A 499 -11.48 23.22 23.95
N ARG A 500 -12.38 24.03 24.50
CA ARG A 500 -13.81 23.71 24.60
C ARG A 500 -14.50 23.70 23.23
N THR A 501 -14.07 24.53 22.29
CA THR A 501 -14.65 24.59 20.94
C THR A 501 -14.38 23.29 20.20
N THR A 502 -13.11 22.89 20.12
CA THR A 502 -12.71 21.64 19.45
C THR A 502 -13.31 20.41 20.15
N GLU A 503 -13.42 20.43 21.48
CA GLU A 503 -14.10 19.38 22.23
C GLU A 503 -15.55 19.19 21.76
N ALA A 504 -16.32 20.27 21.67
CA ALA A 504 -17.72 20.23 21.25
C ALA A 504 -17.88 19.75 19.80
N GLU A 505 -17.00 20.21 18.90
CA GLU A 505 -17.00 19.77 17.50
C GLU A 505 -16.69 18.27 17.35
N LEU A 506 -15.70 17.77 18.09
CA LEU A 506 -15.36 16.34 18.08
C LEU A 506 -16.45 15.47 18.74
N LEU A 507 -17.12 15.97 19.79
CA LEU A 507 -18.30 15.32 20.37
C LEU A 507 -19.44 15.22 19.36
N ASN A 508 -19.68 16.27 18.55
CA ASN A 508 -20.62 16.21 17.44
C ASN A 508 -20.25 15.16 16.40
N VAL A 509 -18.99 15.09 15.98
CA VAL A 509 -18.54 14.07 15.01
C VAL A 509 -18.73 12.66 15.58
N ARG A 510 -18.39 12.44 16.85
CA ARG A 510 -18.58 11.16 17.53
C ARG A 510 -20.06 10.79 17.66
N GLY A 511 -20.93 11.75 17.99
CA GLY A 511 -22.37 11.56 18.00
C GLY A 511 -22.92 11.15 16.63
N GLY A 512 -22.40 11.75 15.55
CA GLY A 512 -22.74 11.41 14.17
C GLY A 512 -22.41 9.97 13.82
N TRP A 513 -21.23 9.51 14.21
CA TRP A 513 -20.81 8.12 14.03
C TRP A 513 -21.65 7.14 14.85
N LEU A 514 -21.87 7.41 16.15
CA LEU A 514 -22.70 6.56 17.02
C LEU A 514 -24.13 6.41 16.48
N ARG A 515 -24.71 7.51 15.97
CA ARG A 515 -26.01 7.49 15.30
C ARG A 515 -26.03 6.51 14.12
N LYS A 516 -25.00 6.56 13.25
CA LYS A 516 -24.90 5.68 12.09
C LYS A 516 -24.79 4.19 12.45
N LEU A 517 -24.30 3.86 13.64
CA LEU A 517 -24.27 2.50 14.18
C LEU A 517 -25.58 2.09 14.88
N GLY A 518 -26.60 2.95 14.93
CA GLY A 518 -27.85 2.72 15.64
C GLY A 518 -27.77 2.99 17.15
N GLY A 519 -26.64 3.50 17.65
CA GLY A 519 -26.41 3.84 19.06
C GLY A 519 -27.08 5.15 19.47
N HIS A 520 -28.39 5.28 19.29
CA HIS A 520 -29.12 6.55 19.43
C HIS A 520 -28.98 7.17 20.82
N HIS A 521 -28.99 6.36 21.89
CA HIS A 521 -28.85 6.85 23.27
C HIS A 521 -27.46 7.45 23.52
N GLU A 522 -26.40 6.77 23.09
CA GLU A 522 -25.02 7.25 23.25
C GLU A 522 -24.77 8.50 22.40
N ALA A 523 -25.30 8.52 21.17
CA ALA A 523 -25.23 9.68 20.28
C ALA A 523 -25.89 10.92 20.91
N LEU A 524 -27.10 10.77 21.46
CA LEU A 524 -27.80 11.85 22.17
C LEU A 524 -26.96 12.38 23.34
N GLY A 525 -26.32 11.50 24.11
CA GLY A 525 -25.42 11.89 25.19
C GLY A 525 -24.22 12.72 24.70
N GLN A 526 -23.60 12.37 23.57
CA GLN A 526 -22.51 13.16 22.99
C GLN A 526 -23.00 14.52 22.47
N TYR A 527 -24.13 14.55 21.75
CA TYR A 527 -24.70 15.79 21.23
C TYR A 527 -25.16 16.74 22.33
N THR A 528 -25.75 16.23 23.41
CA THR A 528 -26.17 17.06 24.54
C THR A 528 -24.96 17.74 25.19
N GLN A 529 -23.87 17.00 25.40
CA GLN A 529 -22.62 17.58 25.90
C GLN A 529 -22.06 18.65 24.94
N ALA A 530 -22.05 18.39 23.64
CA ALA A 530 -21.61 19.39 22.66
C ALA A 530 -22.49 20.64 22.69
N HIS A 531 -23.82 20.49 22.77
CA HIS A 531 -24.78 21.58 22.84
C HIS A 531 -24.54 22.46 24.07
N ASP A 532 -24.38 21.85 25.24
CA ASP A 532 -24.11 22.57 26.50
C ASP A 532 -22.80 23.35 26.44
N ILE A 533 -21.78 22.79 25.79
CA ILE A 533 -20.50 23.48 25.58
C ILE A 533 -20.68 24.68 24.67
N PHE A 534 -21.30 24.52 23.49
CA PHE A 534 -21.54 25.64 22.59
C PHE A 534 -22.45 26.71 23.23
N ALA A 535 -23.40 26.31 24.08
CA ALA A 535 -24.20 27.23 24.89
C ALA A 535 -23.35 28.03 25.88
N ALA A 536 -22.43 27.39 26.59
CA ALA A 536 -21.50 28.07 27.50
C ALA A 536 -20.51 29.00 26.78
N LEU A 537 -20.19 28.71 25.52
CA LEU A 537 -19.32 29.52 24.66
C LEU A 537 -20.06 30.64 23.90
N ASP A 538 -21.40 30.69 24.01
CA ASP A 538 -22.28 31.56 23.20
C ASP A 538 -22.11 31.37 21.68
N ASP A 539 -21.70 30.17 21.25
CA ASP A 539 -21.55 29.79 19.84
C ASP A 539 -22.90 29.35 19.27
N ARG A 540 -23.67 30.34 18.79
CA ARG A 540 -24.98 30.13 18.17
C ARG A 540 -24.94 29.14 16.98
N PRO A 541 -24.04 29.27 15.99
CA PRO A 541 -23.91 28.28 14.91
C PRO A 541 -23.65 26.85 15.40
N GLY A 542 -22.72 26.67 16.36
CA GLY A 542 -22.40 25.36 16.93
C GLY A 542 -23.59 24.72 17.63
N ARG A 543 -24.35 25.50 18.41
CA ARG A 543 -25.60 25.06 19.07
C ARG A 543 -26.64 24.61 18.06
N ALA A 544 -26.89 25.42 17.03
CA ALA A 544 -27.89 25.14 15.99
C ALA A 544 -27.57 23.85 15.22
N LYS A 545 -26.30 23.68 14.81
CA LYS A 545 -25.82 22.45 14.15
C LYS A 545 -26.03 21.22 15.04
N THR A 546 -25.69 21.33 16.32
CA THR A 546 -25.85 20.25 17.29
C THR A 546 -27.32 19.90 17.52
N LEU A 547 -28.17 20.91 17.62
CA LEU A 547 -29.60 20.74 17.82
C LEU A 547 -30.28 20.08 16.61
N GLY A 548 -29.84 20.42 15.38
CA GLY A 548 -30.26 19.71 14.16
C GLY A 548 -29.85 18.23 14.16
N ASN A 549 -28.67 17.91 14.70
CA ASN A 549 -28.24 16.51 14.87
C ASN A 549 -29.10 15.77 15.91
N ILE A 550 -29.51 16.44 16.99
CA ILE A 550 -30.45 15.88 17.98
C ILE A 550 -31.82 15.61 17.34
N ALA A 551 -32.34 16.54 16.51
CA ALA A 551 -33.57 16.32 15.75
C ALA A 551 -33.50 15.07 14.85
N SER A 552 -32.34 14.80 14.26
CA SER A 552 -32.14 13.58 13.45
C SER A 552 -32.27 12.28 14.25
N ILE A 553 -31.90 12.29 15.53
CA ILE A 553 -32.11 11.15 16.44
C ILE A 553 -33.59 10.96 16.74
N HIS A 554 -34.33 12.04 17.02
CA HIS A 554 -35.78 11.98 17.23
C HIS A 554 -36.50 11.43 15.99
N TYR A 555 -36.11 11.89 14.80
CA TYR A 555 -36.64 11.36 13.53
C TYR A 555 -36.40 9.85 13.39
N GLU A 556 -35.17 9.38 13.62
CA GLU A 556 -34.82 7.94 13.50
C GLU A 556 -35.51 7.07 14.57
N ARG A 557 -35.96 7.66 15.68
CA ARG A 557 -36.76 6.99 16.72
C ARG A 557 -38.27 7.01 16.46
N GLY A 558 -38.71 7.67 15.39
CA GLY A 558 -40.13 7.84 15.08
C GLY A 558 -40.82 8.95 15.88
N GLU A 559 -40.07 9.78 16.60
CA GLU A 559 -40.56 10.89 17.42
C GLU A 559 -40.74 12.14 16.53
N PHE A 560 -41.57 12.01 15.49
CA PHE A 560 -41.65 12.95 14.36
C PHE A 560 -42.09 14.37 14.76
N GLU A 561 -43.04 14.52 15.67
CA GLU A 561 -43.50 15.84 16.14
C GLU A 561 -42.35 16.63 16.77
N GLN A 562 -41.55 15.98 17.64
CA GLN A 562 -40.41 16.59 18.29
C GLN A 562 -39.31 16.95 17.28
N ALA A 563 -38.99 16.04 16.36
CA ALA A 563 -38.02 16.30 15.30
C ALA A 563 -38.42 17.49 14.42
N TYR A 564 -39.70 17.58 14.04
CA TYR A 564 -40.22 18.67 13.21
C TYR A 564 -40.08 20.03 13.90
N VAL A 565 -40.51 20.13 15.16
CA VAL A 565 -40.39 21.37 15.96
C VAL A 565 -38.94 21.83 16.02
N ILE A 566 -38.02 20.91 16.34
CA ILE A 566 -36.60 21.23 16.45
C ILE A 566 -36.04 21.66 15.08
N TYR A 567 -36.33 20.95 13.99
CA TYR A 567 -35.85 21.35 12.66
C TYR A 567 -36.36 22.73 12.23
N ARG A 568 -37.59 23.09 12.57
CA ARG A 568 -38.14 24.43 12.29
C ARG A 568 -37.47 25.52 13.12
N GLU A 569 -37.20 25.26 14.40
CA GLU A 569 -36.44 26.16 15.27
C GLU A 569 -35.02 26.39 14.71
N VAL A 570 -34.33 25.31 14.36
CA VAL A 570 -32.97 25.37 13.80
C VAL A 570 -32.96 26.07 12.44
N ALA A 571 -33.97 25.86 11.58
CA ALA A 571 -34.09 26.58 10.32
C ALA A 571 -34.22 28.10 10.53
N ALA A 572 -35.06 28.53 11.47
CA ALA A 572 -35.22 29.95 11.81
C ALA A 572 -33.92 30.56 12.38
N GLU A 573 -33.17 29.79 13.17
CA GLU A 573 -31.87 30.21 13.70
C GLU A 573 -30.84 30.38 12.58
N PHE A 574 -30.74 29.44 11.64
CA PHE A 574 -29.82 29.59 10.49
C PHE A 574 -30.21 30.74 9.55
N LEU A 575 -31.51 30.99 9.37
CA LEU A 575 -31.98 32.19 8.67
C LEU A 575 -31.50 33.47 9.38
N ALA A 576 -31.63 33.54 10.70
CA ALA A 576 -31.18 34.69 11.49
C ALA A 576 -29.65 34.87 11.45
N LEU A 577 -28.89 33.77 11.30
CA LEU A 577 -27.44 33.78 11.12
C LEU A 577 -27.00 34.09 9.68
N GLY A 578 -27.93 34.13 8.72
CA GLY A 578 -27.66 34.34 7.30
C GLY A 578 -27.15 33.09 6.56
N ASP A 579 -27.13 31.93 7.20
CA ASP A 579 -26.75 30.65 6.56
C ASP A 579 -27.96 30.01 5.88
N THR A 580 -28.35 30.59 4.74
CA THR A 580 -29.55 30.14 4.00
C THR A 580 -29.37 28.75 3.38
N ARG A 581 -28.15 28.18 3.33
CA ARG A 581 -27.93 26.79 2.92
C ARG A 581 -28.37 25.83 4.03
N LEU A 582 -27.90 26.04 5.26
CA LEU A 582 -28.30 25.21 6.39
C LEU A 582 -29.78 25.40 6.75
N GLU A 583 -30.35 26.59 6.56
CA GLU A 583 -31.80 26.83 6.63
C GLU A 583 -32.56 25.89 5.68
N ALA A 584 -32.21 25.91 4.38
CA ALA A 584 -32.88 25.10 3.37
C ALA A 584 -32.77 23.60 3.66
N MET A 585 -31.61 23.15 4.15
CA MET A 585 -31.40 21.77 4.58
C MET A 585 -32.29 21.39 5.77
N CYS A 586 -32.42 22.25 6.79
CA CYS A 586 -33.32 22.02 7.92
C CYS A 586 -34.79 22.00 7.50
N LEU A 587 -35.21 22.86 6.57
CA LEU A 587 -36.56 22.83 6.01
C LEU A 587 -36.85 21.53 5.23
N LYS A 588 -35.85 21.04 4.48
CA LYS A 588 -35.94 19.74 3.80
C LYS A 588 -36.09 18.59 4.80
N ASN A 589 -35.29 18.59 5.86
CA ASN A 589 -35.38 17.56 6.92
C ASN A 589 -36.72 17.65 7.68
N ALA A 590 -37.26 18.85 7.90
CA ALA A 590 -38.61 19.04 8.42
C ALA A 590 -39.67 18.44 7.48
N GLY A 591 -39.52 18.63 6.16
CA GLY A 591 -40.35 17.99 5.13
C GLY A 591 -40.26 16.46 5.16
N ASP A 592 -39.04 15.90 5.24
CA ASP A 592 -38.81 14.45 5.38
C ASP A 592 -39.49 13.90 6.66
N THR A 593 -39.44 14.67 7.76
CA THR A 593 -40.07 14.31 9.04
C THR A 593 -41.59 14.26 8.92
N LEU A 594 -42.21 15.28 8.29
CA LEU A 594 -43.65 15.33 8.06
C LEU A 594 -44.11 14.23 7.09
N ALA A 595 -43.30 13.92 6.06
CA ALA A 595 -43.57 12.84 5.14
C ALA A 595 -43.60 11.48 5.85
N ALA A 596 -42.65 11.23 6.76
CA ALA A 596 -42.62 10.01 7.57
C ALA A 596 -43.78 9.92 8.58
N ALA A 597 -44.31 11.07 9.01
CA ALA A 597 -45.51 11.18 9.83
C ALA A 597 -46.83 11.10 9.04
N ASP A 598 -46.77 10.89 7.70
CA ASP A 598 -47.92 10.86 6.79
C ASP A 598 -48.68 12.20 6.69
N GLU A 599 -48.04 13.33 7.03
CA GLU A 599 -48.58 14.68 6.88
C GLU A 599 -48.24 15.27 5.50
N LEU A 600 -48.82 14.67 4.46
CA LEU A 600 -48.43 14.90 3.06
C LEU A 600 -48.50 16.36 2.60
N ASP A 601 -49.54 17.10 2.98
CA ASP A 601 -49.70 18.51 2.58
C ASP A 601 -48.68 19.43 3.27
N ALA A 602 -48.40 19.17 4.54
CA ALA A 602 -47.41 19.92 5.31
C ALA A 602 -45.99 19.61 4.80
N ALA A 603 -45.69 18.35 4.49
CA ALA A 603 -44.42 17.94 3.89
C ALA A 603 -44.19 18.63 2.54
N ARG A 604 -45.21 18.66 1.67
CA ARG A 604 -45.15 19.38 0.39
C ARG A 604 -44.86 20.87 0.59
N HIS A 605 -45.46 21.50 1.58
CA HIS A 605 -45.20 22.90 1.90
C HIS A 605 -43.74 23.12 2.33
N ALA A 606 -43.24 22.33 3.27
CA ALA A 606 -41.86 22.42 3.75
C ALA A 606 -40.82 22.20 2.64
N TYR A 607 -41.03 21.21 1.76
CA TYR A 607 -40.17 21.02 0.57
C TYR A 607 -40.22 22.22 -0.38
N THR A 608 -41.40 22.82 -0.59
CA THR A 608 -41.54 23.99 -1.46
C THR A 608 -40.80 25.21 -0.90
N GLU A 609 -40.83 25.41 0.43
CA GLU A 609 -40.04 26.45 1.09
C GLU A 609 -38.53 26.20 0.88
N SER A 610 -38.06 24.98 1.12
CA SER A 610 -36.65 24.59 0.92
C SER A 610 -36.19 24.80 -0.54
N ILE A 611 -36.98 24.36 -1.53
CA ILE A 611 -36.71 24.59 -2.96
C ILE A 611 -36.56 26.08 -3.27
N LYS A 612 -37.42 26.93 -2.70
CA LYS A 612 -37.37 28.38 -2.93
C LYS A 612 -36.06 28.97 -2.42
N VAL A 613 -35.58 28.52 -1.25
CA VAL A 613 -34.32 29.00 -0.68
C VAL A 613 -33.12 28.55 -1.52
N TYR A 614 -33.03 27.26 -1.89
CA TYR A 614 -31.95 26.78 -2.75
C TYR A 614 -31.94 27.46 -4.12
N ARG A 615 -33.11 27.69 -4.71
CA ARG A 615 -33.24 28.42 -5.98
C ARG A 615 -32.76 29.86 -5.89
N GLN A 616 -33.09 30.56 -4.80
CA GLN A 616 -32.63 31.94 -4.57
C GLN A 616 -31.11 32.02 -4.39
N ARG A 617 -30.49 30.98 -3.83
CA ARG A 617 -29.03 30.85 -3.73
C ARG A 617 -28.35 30.43 -5.04
N GLY A 618 -29.09 29.88 -6.00
CA GLY A 618 -28.52 29.24 -7.18
C GLY A 618 -27.84 27.90 -6.89
N ASP A 619 -28.20 27.23 -5.79
CA ASP A 619 -27.68 25.90 -5.42
C ASP A 619 -28.45 24.82 -6.19
N LEU A 620 -27.93 24.45 -7.37
CA LEU A 620 -28.58 23.50 -8.27
C LEU A 620 -28.68 22.09 -7.66
N ASP A 621 -27.64 21.66 -6.92
CA ASP A 621 -27.60 20.35 -6.26
C ASP A 621 -28.66 20.26 -5.16
N GLY A 622 -28.73 21.28 -4.29
CA GLY A 622 -29.73 21.36 -3.22
C GLY A 622 -31.16 21.42 -3.77
N GLU A 623 -31.41 22.20 -4.82
CA GLU A 623 -32.73 22.25 -5.46
C GLU A 623 -33.12 20.89 -6.05
N ALA A 624 -32.20 20.23 -6.76
CA ALA A 624 -32.43 18.91 -7.34
C ALA A 624 -32.69 17.82 -6.29
N GLU A 625 -31.98 17.85 -5.16
CA GLU A 625 -32.19 16.90 -4.06
C GLU A 625 -33.61 17.02 -3.48
N VAL A 626 -34.06 18.24 -3.17
CA VAL A 626 -35.40 18.45 -2.59
C VAL A 626 -36.49 18.10 -3.61
N LEU A 627 -36.28 18.39 -4.90
CA LEU A 627 -37.21 17.99 -5.96
C LEU A 627 -37.33 16.47 -6.09
N ASN A 628 -36.23 15.73 -5.91
CA ASN A 628 -36.28 14.27 -5.85
C ASN A 628 -37.10 13.79 -4.65
N SER A 629 -36.87 14.34 -3.45
CA SER A 629 -37.67 14.02 -2.25
C SER A 629 -39.16 14.32 -2.43
N LEU A 630 -39.49 15.48 -3.01
CA LEU A 630 -40.87 15.87 -3.31
C LEU A 630 -41.50 14.92 -4.36
N GLY A 631 -40.74 14.53 -5.39
CA GLY A 631 -41.17 13.52 -6.35
C GLY A 631 -41.43 12.17 -5.69
N GLU A 632 -40.62 11.76 -4.71
CA GLU A 632 -40.84 10.53 -3.96
C GLU A 632 -42.12 10.61 -3.12
N LEU A 633 -42.33 11.70 -2.39
CA LEU A 633 -43.55 11.97 -1.63
C LEU A 633 -44.80 11.84 -2.51
N LEU A 634 -44.82 12.54 -3.66
CA LEU A 634 -45.97 12.52 -4.57
C LEU A 634 -46.21 11.15 -5.21
N ARG A 635 -45.15 10.39 -5.49
CA ARG A 635 -45.27 9.02 -6.03
C ARG A 635 -45.94 8.07 -5.03
N PHE A 636 -45.75 8.27 -3.73
CA PHE A 636 -46.40 7.48 -2.68
C PHE A 636 -47.82 7.99 -2.34
N ALA A 637 -48.02 9.31 -2.35
CA ALA A 637 -49.28 9.96 -1.99
C ALA A 637 -50.39 9.85 -3.05
N GLY A 638 -50.03 9.75 -4.33
CA GLY A 638 -50.99 9.87 -5.43
C GLY A 638 -50.58 9.18 -6.72
N PRO A 639 -51.23 9.52 -7.86
CA PRO A 639 -50.91 8.95 -9.16
C PRO A 639 -49.43 9.19 -9.52
N PRO A 640 -48.64 8.16 -9.87
CA PRO A 640 -47.20 8.29 -10.14
C PRO A 640 -46.86 9.34 -11.22
N GLN A 641 -47.81 9.69 -12.08
CA GLN A 641 -47.63 10.66 -13.15
C GLN A 641 -47.46 12.10 -12.63
N GLU A 642 -47.99 12.43 -11.45
CA GLU A 642 -47.86 13.77 -10.85
C GLU A 642 -46.45 14.06 -10.35
N ALA A 643 -45.66 13.02 -10.08
CA ALA A 643 -44.26 13.14 -9.66
C ALA A 643 -43.27 13.38 -10.82
N LEU A 644 -43.64 13.02 -12.06
CA LEU A 644 -42.75 13.08 -13.22
C LEU A 644 -42.18 14.49 -13.52
N PRO A 645 -42.96 15.59 -13.44
CA PRO A 645 -42.42 16.93 -13.66
C PRO A 645 -41.29 17.29 -12.68
N TYR A 646 -41.39 16.84 -11.43
CA TYR A 646 -40.39 17.10 -10.39
C TYR A 646 -39.11 16.31 -10.64
N TYR A 647 -39.21 15.02 -10.97
CA TYR A 647 -38.03 14.22 -11.35
C TYR A 647 -37.36 14.72 -12.62
N ASN A 648 -38.12 15.16 -13.63
CA ASN A 648 -37.54 15.72 -14.86
C ASN A 648 -36.80 17.04 -14.58
N ARG A 649 -37.35 17.90 -13.70
CA ARG A 649 -36.66 19.13 -13.28
C ARG A 649 -35.42 18.83 -12.45
N ALA A 650 -35.49 17.86 -11.53
CA ALA A 650 -34.34 17.41 -10.75
C ALA A 650 -33.24 16.85 -11.65
N LEU A 651 -33.60 16.05 -12.66
CA LEU A 651 -32.66 15.52 -13.65
C LEU A 651 -31.97 16.63 -14.43
N GLN A 652 -32.73 17.61 -14.94
CA GLN A 652 -32.16 18.75 -15.67
C GLN A 652 -31.16 19.52 -14.80
N LEU A 653 -31.55 19.85 -13.56
CA LEU A 653 -30.67 20.56 -12.63
C LEU A 653 -29.42 19.74 -12.28
N ALA A 654 -29.56 18.43 -12.10
CA ALA A 654 -28.43 17.54 -11.83
C ALA A 654 -27.54 17.30 -13.06
N GLU A 655 -28.06 17.41 -14.29
CA GLU A 655 -27.30 17.43 -15.53
C GLU A 655 -26.51 18.75 -15.66
N ASP A 656 -27.16 19.89 -15.40
CA ASP A 656 -26.53 21.22 -15.37
C ASP A 656 -25.45 21.32 -14.28
N ALA A 657 -25.66 20.64 -13.14
CA ALA A 657 -24.71 20.52 -12.05
C ALA A 657 -23.74 19.33 -12.21
N GLU A 658 -23.74 18.61 -13.34
CA GLU A 658 -22.87 17.45 -13.60
C GLU A 658 -22.77 16.44 -12.43
N ASN A 659 -23.87 16.24 -11.69
CA ASN A 659 -23.92 15.41 -10.49
C ASN A 659 -24.52 14.02 -10.79
N PRO A 660 -23.70 12.98 -11.03
CA PRO A 660 -24.21 11.67 -11.44
C PRO A 660 -25.08 11.01 -10.37
N GLY A 661 -24.84 11.27 -9.07
CA GLY A 661 -25.63 10.71 -7.98
C GLY A 661 -27.07 11.23 -8.01
N LEU A 662 -27.25 12.55 -8.14
CA LEU A 662 -28.57 13.18 -8.24
C LEU A 662 -29.27 12.88 -9.57
N GLN A 663 -28.52 12.81 -10.68
CA GLN A 663 -29.06 12.34 -11.97
C GLN A 663 -29.60 10.91 -11.85
N GLY A 664 -28.83 10.03 -11.20
CA GLY A 664 -29.21 8.65 -10.96
C GLY A 664 -30.46 8.53 -10.08
N ALA A 665 -30.57 9.34 -9.02
CA ALA A 665 -31.76 9.39 -8.17
C ALA A 665 -33.01 9.87 -8.94
N ALA A 666 -32.88 10.93 -9.74
CA ALA A 666 -33.97 11.46 -10.55
C ALA A 666 -34.45 10.47 -11.63
N LEU A 667 -33.51 9.84 -12.35
CA LEU A 667 -33.81 8.81 -13.34
C LEU A 667 -34.43 7.56 -12.71
N ARG A 668 -34.01 7.19 -11.50
CA ARG A 668 -34.64 6.13 -10.73
C ARG A 668 -36.10 6.46 -10.49
N GLY A 669 -36.38 7.62 -9.87
CA GLY A 669 -37.75 8.03 -9.54
C GLY A 669 -38.66 8.13 -10.78
N ALA A 670 -38.19 8.78 -11.85
CA ALA A 670 -38.91 8.87 -13.11
C ALA A 670 -39.18 7.49 -13.74
N GLY A 671 -38.17 6.60 -13.72
CA GLY A 671 -38.31 5.23 -14.20
C GLY A 671 -39.36 4.45 -13.41
N GLU A 672 -39.38 4.58 -12.08
CA GLU A 672 -40.40 3.94 -11.24
C GLU A 672 -41.82 4.45 -11.51
N CYS A 673 -42.00 5.73 -11.83
CA CYS A 673 -43.30 6.27 -12.22
C CYS A 673 -43.83 5.68 -13.55
N LEU A 674 -42.94 5.23 -14.43
CA LEU A 674 -43.28 4.77 -15.79
C LEU A 674 -43.31 3.25 -15.92
N ILE A 675 -42.71 2.50 -14.99
CA ILE A 675 -42.45 1.05 -15.14
C ILE A 675 -43.73 0.23 -15.27
N ASP A 676 -44.83 0.65 -14.62
CA ASP A 676 -46.12 -0.03 -14.67
C ASP A 676 -47.04 0.47 -15.79
N GLY A 677 -46.56 1.40 -16.62
CA GLY A 677 -47.30 1.96 -17.75
C GLY A 677 -47.44 1.04 -18.97
N THR A 678 -47.84 1.64 -20.09
CA THR A 678 -47.94 0.97 -21.40
C THR A 678 -46.60 0.35 -21.82
N ALA A 679 -46.60 -0.61 -22.75
CA ALA A 679 -45.37 -1.24 -23.23
C ALA A 679 -44.31 -0.23 -23.72
N ARG A 680 -44.74 0.90 -24.30
CA ARG A 680 -43.84 2.01 -24.69
C ARG A 680 -43.21 2.69 -23.46
N ARG A 681 -44.02 3.09 -22.48
CA ARG A 681 -43.55 3.72 -21.23
C ARG A 681 -42.65 2.80 -20.41
N ARG A 682 -42.95 1.51 -20.39
CA ARG A 682 -42.14 0.49 -19.71
C ARG A 682 -40.75 0.31 -20.32
N ARG A 683 -40.63 0.36 -21.66
CA ARG A 683 -39.32 0.36 -22.34
C ARG A 683 -38.51 1.60 -22.01
N GLU A 684 -39.16 2.76 -21.94
CA GLU A 684 -38.54 4.02 -21.53
C GLU A 684 -38.08 3.97 -20.07
N ALA A 685 -38.93 3.50 -19.17
CA ALA A 685 -38.62 3.29 -17.75
C ALA A 685 -37.38 2.42 -17.55
N LEU A 686 -37.27 1.30 -18.28
CA LEU A 686 -36.11 0.41 -18.18
C LEU A 686 -34.82 1.10 -18.64
N ARG A 687 -34.86 1.93 -19.69
CA ARG A 687 -33.68 2.71 -20.12
C ARG A 687 -33.27 3.72 -19.06
N MET A 688 -34.24 4.40 -18.44
CA MET A 688 -33.98 5.34 -17.35
C MET A 688 -33.36 4.63 -16.13
N LEU A 689 -33.94 3.50 -15.70
CA LEU A 689 -33.44 2.71 -14.59
C LEU A 689 -32.03 2.14 -14.86
N GLN A 690 -31.74 1.73 -16.09
CA GLN A 690 -30.39 1.26 -16.46
C GLN A 690 -29.36 2.40 -16.35
N ARG A 691 -29.66 3.56 -16.95
CA ARG A 691 -28.79 4.74 -16.83
C ARG A 691 -28.65 5.17 -15.35
N ALA A 692 -29.71 5.06 -14.55
CA ALA A 692 -29.65 5.31 -13.12
C ALA A 692 -28.70 4.36 -12.40
N ALA A 693 -28.74 3.05 -12.69
CA ALA A 693 -27.84 2.07 -12.08
C ALA A 693 -26.37 2.42 -12.35
N ASP A 694 -26.03 2.75 -13.60
CA ASP A 694 -24.65 3.07 -13.99
C ASP A 694 -24.16 4.38 -13.35
N LEU A 695 -25.00 5.42 -13.32
CA LEU A 695 -24.66 6.70 -12.68
C LEU A 695 -24.51 6.57 -11.15
N LEU A 696 -25.38 5.77 -10.51
CA LEU A 696 -25.29 5.51 -9.07
C LEU A 696 -24.03 4.71 -8.73
N GLU A 697 -23.64 3.75 -9.58
CA GLU A 697 -22.38 3.02 -9.45
C GLU A 697 -21.17 3.98 -9.57
N GLN A 698 -21.15 4.83 -10.60
CA GLN A 698 -20.11 5.84 -10.80
C GLN A 698 -20.01 6.85 -9.65
N SER A 699 -21.14 7.20 -9.04
CA SER A 699 -21.19 8.12 -7.89
C SER A 699 -20.75 7.47 -6.56
N GLY A 700 -20.58 6.15 -6.53
CA GLY A 700 -20.31 5.41 -5.29
C GLY A 700 -21.55 5.19 -4.40
N ASN A 701 -22.76 5.56 -4.86
CA ASN A 701 -24.01 5.28 -4.14
C ASN A 701 -24.45 3.82 -4.37
N LEU A 702 -23.65 2.90 -3.85
CA LEU A 702 -23.79 1.46 -4.09
C LEU A 702 -25.11 0.89 -3.56
N ARG A 703 -25.66 1.44 -2.46
CA ARG A 703 -26.94 0.99 -1.92
C ARG A 703 -28.10 1.32 -2.85
N ALA A 704 -28.13 2.55 -3.38
CA ALA A 704 -29.14 2.94 -4.38
C ALA A 704 -28.95 2.18 -5.70
N HIS A 705 -27.70 1.96 -6.13
CA HIS A 705 -27.38 1.11 -7.27
C HIS A 705 -27.98 -0.30 -7.11
N ALA A 706 -27.72 -0.96 -5.97
CA ALA A 706 -28.24 -2.29 -5.68
C ALA A 706 -29.78 -2.33 -5.71
N ALA A 707 -30.43 -1.29 -5.15
CA ALA A 707 -31.89 -1.18 -5.20
C ALA A 707 -32.41 -1.09 -6.65
N VAL A 708 -31.81 -0.24 -7.49
CA VAL A 708 -32.19 -0.11 -8.91
C VAL A 708 -31.97 -1.40 -9.68
N CYS A 709 -30.82 -2.06 -9.51
CA CYS A 709 -30.54 -3.36 -10.10
C CYS A 709 -31.55 -4.41 -9.65
N GLY A 710 -31.91 -4.45 -8.37
CA GLY A 710 -32.95 -5.36 -7.86
C GLY A 710 -34.31 -5.13 -8.51
N ARG A 711 -34.68 -3.86 -8.76
CA ARG A 711 -35.95 -3.49 -9.43
C ARG A 711 -35.95 -3.90 -10.90
N ILE A 712 -34.87 -3.64 -11.65
CA ILE A 712 -34.71 -4.08 -13.04
C ILE A 712 -34.75 -5.63 -13.12
N GLY A 713 -34.02 -6.28 -12.22
CA GLY A 713 -33.93 -7.74 -12.12
C GLY A 713 -35.29 -8.38 -11.87
N ARG A 714 -36.07 -7.85 -10.92
CA ARG A 714 -37.45 -8.28 -10.66
C ARG A 714 -38.34 -8.08 -11.89
N HIS A 715 -38.24 -6.94 -12.57
CA HIS A 715 -39.01 -6.71 -13.79
C HIS A 715 -38.74 -7.77 -14.88
N TYR A 716 -37.46 -8.11 -15.09
CA TYR A 716 -37.10 -9.16 -16.03
C TYR A 716 -37.53 -10.56 -15.58
N TYR A 717 -37.55 -10.80 -14.27
CA TYR A 717 -38.08 -12.04 -13.70
C TYR A 717 -39.58 -12.19 -14.01
N ASP A 718 -40.37 -11.17 -13.70
CA ASP A 718 -41.83 -11.16 -13.89
C ASP A 718 -42.20 -11.29 -15.38
N THR A 719 -41.41 -10.70 -16.27
CA THR A 719 -41.57 -10.82 -17.73
C THR A 719 -40.94 -12.08 -18.33
N ARG A 720 -40.48 -13.02 -17.49
CA ARG A 720 -39.88 -14.31 -17.86
C ARG A 720 -38.62 -14.21 -18.73
N LYS A 721 -37.93 -13.06 -18.69
CA LYS A 721 -36.62 -12.83 -19.32
C LYS A 721 -35.50 -13.21 -18.35
N TYR A 722 -35.47 -14.48 -17.94
CA TYR A 722 -34.69 -14.97 -16.82
C TYR A 722 -33.17 -14.71 -16.93
N ALA A 723 -32.58 -14.78 -18.13
CA ALA A 723 -31.16 -14.49 -18.31
C ALA A 723 -30.78 -13.07 -17.88
N ARG A 724 -31.59 -12.07 -18.30
CA ARG A 724 -31.39 -10.67 -17.87
C ARG A 724 -31.75 -10.46 -16.40
N ALA A 725 -32.74 -11.20 -15.89
CA ALA A 725 -33.09 -11.15 -14.47
C ALA A 725 -31.90 -11.56 -13.60
N ILE A 726 -31.22 -12.67 -13.95
CA ILE A 726 -30.07 -13.19 -13.19
C ILE A 726 -28.95 -12.15 -13.12
N ASP A 727 -28.59 -11.50 -14.23
CA ASP A 727 -27.52 -10.49 -14.28
C ASP A 727 -27.75 -9.33 -13.30
N TYR A 728 -28.93 -8.68 -13.36
CA TYR A 728 -29.24 -7.54 -12.50
C TYR A 728 -29.47 -7.95 -11.03
N LEU A 729 -30.09 -9.11 -10.77
CA LEU A 729 -30.27 -9.61 -9.40
C LEU A 729 -28.93 -10.00 -8.76
N HIS A 730 -27.99 -10.51 -9.56
CA HIS A 730 -26.63 -10.81 -9.10
C HIS A 730 -25.85 -9.54 -8.73
N ARG A 731 -25.87 -8.50 -9.59
CA ARG A 731 -25.26 -7.19 -9.28
C ARG A 731 -25.80 -6.61 -7.97
N ALA A 732 -27.12 -6.66 -7.78
CA ALA A 732 -27.74 -6.21 -6.53
C ALA A 732 -27.29 -7.04 -5.30
N GLY A 733 -27.29 -8.37 -5.43
CA GLY A 733 -26.93 -9.29 -4.35
C GLY A 733 -25.46 -9.18 -3.92
N ILE A 734 -24.53 -9.04 -4.87
CA ILE A 734 -23.10 -8.86 -4.57
C ILE A 734 -22.90 -7.61 -3.73
N VAL A 735 -23.45 -6.47 -4.16
CA VAL A 735 -23.25 -5.21 -3.45
C VAL A 735 -23.81 -5.29 -2.03
N LEU A 736 -25.01 -5.84 -1.84
CA LEU A 736 -25.61 -5.97 -0.50
C LEU A 736 -24.82 -6.90 0.42
N LEU A 737 -24.28 -8.01 -0.08
CA LEU A 737 -23.49 -8.94 0.73
C LEU A 737 -22.06 -8.46 0.98
N HIS A 738 -21.33 -8.06 -0.07
CA HIS A 738 -19.92 -7.74 0.04
C HIS A 738 -19.66 -6.35 0.62
N GLU A 739 -20.44 -5.35 0.22
CA GLU A 739 -20.21 -3.97 0.65
C GLU A 739 -20.94 -3.66 1.97
N PHE A 740 -22.18 -4.14 2.11
CA PHE A 740 -23.03 -3.78 3.26
C PHE A 740 -23.19 -4.88 4.30
N LYS A 741 -22.76 -6.12 4.01
CA LYS A 741 -22.98 -7.30 4.88
C LYS A 741 -24.46 -7.48 5.28
N ASP A 742 -25.38 -7.01 4.44
CA ASP A 742 -26.82 -6.97 4.71
C ASP A 742 -27.47 -8.21 4.10
N THR A 743 -27.43 -9.31 4.86
CA THR A 743 -27.96 -10.61 4.43
C THR A 743 -29.46 -10.58 4.19
N ASP A 744 -30.19 -9.78 4.97
CA ASP A 744 -31.64 -9.69 4.90
C ASP A 744 -32.07 -8.95 3.63
N ALA A 745 -31.44 -7.82 3.32
CA ALA A 745 -31.69 -7.12 2.06
C ALA A 745 -31.26 -7.94 0.85
N ALA A 746 -30.18 -8.72 0.96
CA ALA A 746 -29.68 -9.57 -0.13
C ALA A 746 -30.57 -10.81 -0.39
N ALA A 747 -31.34 -11.29 0.59
CA ALA A 747 -32.15 -12.50 0.48
C ALA A 747 -33.17 -12.42 -0.66
N VAL A 748 -33.80 -11.26 -0.86
CA VAL A 748 -34.83 -11.06 -1.89
C VAL A 748 -34.25 -11.17 -3.31
N PRO A 749 -33.23 -10.38 -3.72
CA PRO A 749 -32.68 -10.49 -5.06
C PRO A 749 -32.03 -11.85 -5.33
N LEU A 750 -31.31 -12.42 -4.35
CA LEU A 750 -30.66 -13.73 -4.50
C LEU A 750 -31.69 -14.88 -4.57
N GLY A 751 -32.79 -14.80 -3.83
CA GLY A 751 -33.88 -15.77 -3.90
C GLY A 751 -34.56 -15.77 -5.27
N LEU A 752 -34.86 -14.60 -5.83
CA LEU A 752 -35.41 -14.48 -7.19
C LEU A 752 -34.41 -14.97 -8.25
N MET A 753 -33.12 -14.72 -8.05
CA MET A 753 -32.06 -15.21 -8.93
C MET A 753 -32.01 -16.74 -8.93
N ASP A 754 -32.10 -17.39 -7.76
CA ASP A 754 -32.12 -18.86 -7.66
C ASP A 754 -33.37 -19.45 -8.33
N GLN A 755 -34.54 -18.84 -8.15
CA GLN A 755 -35.77 -19.26 -8.83
C GLN A 755 -35.63 -19.15 -10.35
N ALA A 756 -35.12 -18.03 -10.86
CA ALA A 756 -34.87 -17.82 -12.29
C ALA A 756 -33.91 -18.87 -12.85
N ARG A 757 -32.84 -19.18 -12.11
CA ARG A 757 -31.85 -20.19 -12.45
C ARG A 757 -32.48 -21.57 -12.58
N ARG A 758 -33.23 -22.03 -11.56
CA ARG A 758 -33.89 -23.36 -11.58
C ARG A 758 -34.82 -23.52 -12.78
N VAL A 759 -35.52 -22.45 -13.17
CA VAL A 759 -36.40 -22.47 -14.35
C VAL A 759 -35.59 -22.62 -15.65
N MET A 760 -34.42 -21.97 -15.77
CA MET A 760 -33.58 -22.12 -16.96
C MET A 760 -32.84 -23.47 -17.00
N GLU A 761 -32.38 -23.98 -15.85
CA GLU A 761 -31.78 -25.32 -15.72
C GLU A 761 -32.78 -26.42 -16.09
N GLY A 762 -34.01 -26.35 -15.57
CA GLY A 762 -35.09 -27.29 -15.92
C GLY A 762 -35.52 -27.26 -17.39
N ARG A 763 -35.14 -26.21 -18.14
CA ARG A 763 -35.36 -26.08 -19.59
C ARG A 763 -34.14 -26.43 -20.43
N GLY A 764 -33.03 -26.85 -19.82
CA GLY A 764 -31.77 -27.15 -20.51
C GLY A 764 -31.09 -25.91 -21.12
N LEU A 765 -31.46 -24.70 -20.67
CA LEU A 765 -30.95 -23.42 -21.20
C LEU A 765 -29.69 -22.94 -20.47
N LEU A 766 -29.29 -23.61 -19.39
CA LEU A 766 -28.01 -23.40 -18.69
C LEU A 766 -27.17 -24.67 -18.84
N ARG A 767 -26.01 -24.58 -19.52
CA ARG A 767 -25.07 -25.70 -19.68
C ARG A 767 -24.05 -25.82 -18.54
N THR A 768 -24.02 -24.89 -17.60
CA THR A 768 -23.05 -24.88 -16.49
C THR A 768 -23.71 -24.38 -15.20
N PRO A 769 -23.58 -25.10 -14.07
CA PRO A 769 -23.99 -24.60 -12.77
C PRO A 769 -23.11 -23.42 -12.33
N LEU A 770 -23.72 -22.28 -12.04
CA LEU A 770 -23.06 -21.14 -11.40
C LEU A 770 -22.75 -21.48 -9.93
N ASN A 771 -21.58 -22.07 -9.66
CA ASN A 771 -21.11 -22.49 -8.34
C ASN A 771 -20.62 -21.30 -7.47
N TYR A 772 -21.46 -20.30 -7.21
CA TYR A 772 -21.04 -19.11 -6.43
C TYR A 772 -21.45 -19.11 -4.94
N LEU A 773 -22.27 -20.06 -4.49
CA LEU A 773 -22.69 -20.13 -3.07
C LEU A 773 -21.72 -20.92 -2.16
N ARG A 774 -20.50 -21.22 -2.62
CA ARG A 774 -19.42 -21.79 -1.79
C ARG A 774 -18.10 -21.05 -2.01
N GLY A 775 -18.04 -19.80 -1.55
CA GLY A 775 -16.82 -19.24 -0.96
C GLY A 775 -15.62 -18.86 -1.85
N GLN A 776 -15.77 -18.57 -3.15
CA GLN A 776 -14.64 -18.02 -3.95
C GLN A 776 -15.08 -16.95 -4.96
N ARG A 777 -14.19 -15.99 -5.25
CA ARG A 777 -14.36 -14.85 -6.19
C ARG A 777 -14.62 -15.32 -7.63
N PRO A 778 -15.39 -14.56 -8.45
CA PRO A 778 -15.75 -14.97 -9.79
C PRO A 778 -14.62 -14.66 -10.80
N PRO A 779 -14.48 -15.44 -11.88
CA PRO A 779 -13.60 -15.10 -13.00
C PRO A 779 -14.14 -13.93 -13.83
N ARG A 780 -13.23 -13.21 -14.51
CA ARG A 780 -13.50 -11.97 -15.27
C ARG A 780 -14.22 -12.15 -16.63
N SER A 781 -14.65 -13.35 -17.01
CA SER A 781 -15.40 -13.57 -18.27
C SER A 781 -16.15 -14.91 -18.29
N TRP A 782 -17.28 -14.96 -19.01
CA TRP A 782 -18.10 -16.16 -19.21
C TRP A 782 -18.07 -16.58 -20.70
N GLU A 783 -17.72 -17.84 -20.98
CA GLU A 783 -17.96 -18.46 -22.29
C GLU A 783 -19.37 -19.07 -22.34
N VAL A 784 -20.15 -18.73 -23.36
CA VAL A 784 -21.40 -19.41 -23.69
C VAL A 784 -21.22 -20.08 -25.06
N GLY A 785 -20.53 -21.22 -25.06
CA GLY A 785 -20.39 -22.09 -26.23
C GLY A 785 -19.40 -21.60 -27.31
N PRO A 786 -19.10 -22.46 -28.30
CA PRO A 786 -18.03 -22.20 -29.27
C PRO A 786 -18.43 -21.08 -30.24
N GLY A 787 -17.76 -19.92 -30.14
CA GLY A 787 -17.72 -18.90 -31.19
C GLY A 787 -18.15 -17.47 -30.83
N HIS A 788 -18.57 -17.17 -29.59
CA HIS A 788 -18.89 -15.79 -29.18
C HIS A 788 -18.27 -15.46 -27.83
N VAL A 789 -17.27 -14.58 -27.83
CA VAL A 789 -16.66 -13.99 -26.63
C VAL A 789 -17.30 -12.62 -26.41
N PHE A 790 -18.02 -12.44 -25.29
CA PHE A 790 -18.40 -11.11 -24.81
C PHE A 790 -17.29 -10.58 -23.91
N THR A 791 -16.48 -9.64 -24.42
CA THR A 791 -15.59 -8.82 -23.61
C THR A 791 -16.34 -7.58 -23.10
N LEU A 792 -16.24 -7.31 -21.79
CA LEU A 792 -16.58 -6.01 -21.22
C LEU A 792 -15.51 -4.99 -21.64
N GLU A 793 -15.65 -4.45 -22.84
CA GLU A 793 -15.21 -3.09 -23.13
C GLU A 793 -16.44 -2.24 -23.45
N PRO A 794 -16.52 -0.99 -22.95
CA PRO A 794 -17.58 -0.09 -23.35
C PRO A 794 -17.36 0.28 -24.82
N LYS A 795 -18.00 -0.43 -25.75
CA LYS A 795 -18.09 0.05 -27.13
C LYS A 795 -19.19 1.11 -27.22
N PRO A 796 -18.94 2.26 -27.88
CA PRO A 796 -19.94 3.28 -28.08
C PRO A 796 -21.09 2.73 -28.93
N TRP A 797 -22.30 3.16 -28.60
CA TRP A 797 -23.51 2.85 -29.34
C TRP A 797 -23.35 3.27 -30.81
N THR A 798 -23.37 2.32 -31.73
CA THR A 798 -23.68 2.59 -33.14
C THR A 798 -25.00 1.90 -33.48
N ASP A 799 -25.93 2.70 -33.98
CA ASP A 799 -27.24 2.30 -34.49
C ASP A 799 -27.14 1.13 -35.49
N GLY A 800 -28.01 0.14 -35.32
CA GLY A 800 -28.10 -1.01 -36.21
C GLY A 800 -29.31 -1.88 -35.88
N LEU A 801 -30.44 -1.54 -36.48
CA LEU A 801 -31.63 -2.38 -36.63
C LEU A 801 -31.26 -3.73 -37.29
N SER A 802 -31.69 -4.85 -36.73
CA SER A 802 -32.28 -5.95 -37.50
C SER A 802 -33.01 -6.94 -36.60
N ASP A 803 -34.26 -7.21 -36.98
CA ASP A 803 -35.20 -8.19 -36.43
C ASP A 803 -34.65 -9.63 -36.41
N GLY A 804 -35.10 -10.39 -35.41
CA GLY A 804 -34.88 -11.83 -35.25
C GLY A 804 -35.44 -12.34 -33.93
#